data_AF-U7PQB8-F1
#
_entry.id   AF-U7PQB8-F1
#
_cell.length_a   1.000
_cell.length_b   1.000
_cell.length_c   1.000
_cell.angle_alpha   90.00
_cell.angle_beta   90.00
_cell.angle_gamma   90.00
#
_symmetry.space_group_name_H-M   'P 1'
#
loop_
_entity.id
_entity.type
_entity.pdbx_description
1 polymer ?
#
loop_
_entity_poly.entity_id
_entity_poly.type
_entity_poly.pdbx_seq_one_letter_code
_entity_poly.pdbx_strand_id
1 'polypeptide(L)'
;MAGLATAADLASYVLPLIGTEAGGNTFPGVSEPFGMVKLGPDMDTGPDATGSSYSGYVPGAAFFTGFSMLHESGTGGAPKYGVVSQMPITGIPVENPLLRHADARGAVADEASPGSYKATMASGIVVELAASSRAGLYQYTFPNSTSGTNSIIVDVSHFLPAPDRAYLSQHYLGGNISASAKPDGSSLQYQGAGTYNNGWNLSPAWTVFFCGYFDSPGTVQTFVGTSSTGSTIHQFPAASTVDTSPNRLGAVFSFNSTSTNTVTSRVGVSFMSTAQACSNVNSQVPPGTNRTALEAQTRAAWNDQVLSKITTTDRDNTTRLQLLYSSLYHMFLLPQNKTGENPLWTSSEPYYDDVFTLWDLFRCTTALFHVLQPTMYEEFIRSLVDIWRHEGFMPDARSSFFNGVTQGGSNADNVLADAYVKGVRGSINWYDAYAAMVTNAETVPVNNNDPRDPTGSTKEGRGALPDWHNYGFITRSYGRSVTRAVEYSVNDFSLYQVASGLGNANDASKYLDRSRNWRKHWNPSAASLGFSGFLVPRTKTSFIQQDPLLCGGCYWADDYYEALSWEYSFNAHHDMKALVNYSGGDTTFSNRLAMMFVPGQRPIGSEQFNNTIFNPGNEPSFTTPYLFNFVGRQDLSVQYSRAAADTYYQPTAGGLPGNSDAGAMESWVLWSMTGLYPITGQTTFLIGSPWFHNLTISLGGGKTLQITSTNVTTTTSSSQAIFVQSLKVNGQPWNRSWLTYDDIFANGGRLDFVLGPRPSNWSTDGSPPPSPATEDVVPPPLVLPSVVEQDRFRWRVERPVLASLVSAVSATLVISAVYLCLRRRRSQSLGKGQAHQIPTTEVIGGGVVGLAVARALAERAAAVAPSSSASPASSVLLLERHNTVGTETSARNSEVIHAGLYYGADSLKTQLCIRGRQLLYAFCDQYGVAHRRTGKWIVAQTPGQRASLERIYAFGQAYHDRDAVPLRWVGAAEAKAREPAVRAETGVLESLATGIVDSHGLMQTLLGLFEQAGGVLAPGSSVVKITPLPPLGSASASRQPGDGGWQLHVKTSSATDAEETVVTAETIVNAAGLGAAAVHNMITQRNGAADKPEPMTLYYAKGNYFSYAHSQPRVSTLVYPAPEPGLAGLGTHLTLDLAGRIRFGPDVEWVDDPTDLAVNAQQLPRAIEAIKTYLPGIDPAALQPDYAGMRPKLVSAGQGAADFVVRSEPGYRGWVNLLGIESPGLTSSLAIGEMVEKMVYSN
;
A
#
# COMPACT_ATOMS: atom_id res chain seq x y z
N MET A 1 -29.27 -1.22 36.25
CA MET A 1 -28.47 -0.02 35.94
C MET A 1 -27.05 -0.46 35.66
N ALA A 2 -26.75 -0.85 34.41
CA ALA A 2 -25.36 -0.88 33.96
C ALA A 2 -25.00 0.59 33.72
N GLY A 3 -24.29 1.20 34.68
CA GLY A 3 -23.76 2.54 34.48
C GLY A 3 -22.89 2.50 33.23
N LEU A 4 -23.27 3.26 32.20
CA LEU A 4 -22.39 3.59 31.09
C LEU A 4 -21.16 4.21 31.73
N ALA A 5 -20.06 3.44 31.82
CA ALA A 5 -18.78 3.97 32.21
C ALA A 5 -18.47 5.08 31.20
N THR A 6 -18.50 6.33 31.66
CA THR A 6 -18.09 7.48 30.84
C THR A 6 -16.68 7.20 30.37
N ALA A 7 -16.47 7.07 29.06
CA ALA A 7 -15.16 6.86 28.48
C ALA A 7 -14.17 7.87 29.06
N ALA A 8 -12.98 7.42 29.47
CA ALA A 8 -12.01 8.30 30.11
C ALA A 8 -11.59 9.41 29.13
N ASP A 9 -11.60 10.66 29.58
CA ASP A 9 -11.16 11.81 28.77
C ASP A 9 -9.62 11.88 28.73
N LEU A 10 -9.00 11.00 27.95
CA LEU A 10 -7.55 10.89 27.81
C LEU A 10 -6.93 12.15 27.18
N ALA A 11 -7.70 12.87 26.37
CA ALA A 11 -7.32 14.15 25.79
C ALA A 11 -7.02 15.23 26.83
N SER A 12 -7.33 15.04 28.12
CA SER A 12 -6.96 15.97 29.20
C SER A 12 -5.46 15.96 29.51
N TYR A 13 -4.75 14.92 29.07
CA TYR A 13 -3.31 14.80 29.24
C TYR A 13 -2.52 15.33 28.03
N VAL A 14 -3.18 15.57 26.90
CA VAL A 14 -2.49 16.01 25.68
C VAL A 14 -2.08 17.47 25.81
N LEU A 15 -0.81 17.76 25.52
CA LEU A 15 -0.23 19.09 25.45
C LEU A 15 0.29 19.34 24.02
N PRO A 16 -0.51 19.96 23.13
CA PRO A 16 -0.10 20.22 21.73
C PRO A 16 1.12 21.13 21.59
N LEU A 17 1.51 21.84 22.65
CA LEU A 17 2.70 22.70 22.66
C LEU A 17 4.02 21.93 22.80
N ILE A 18 4.00 20.63 23.10
CA ILE A 18 5.23 19.82 23.20
C ILE A 18 5.96 19.83 21.86
N GLY A 19 7.26 20.12 21.89
CA GLY A 19 8.10 20.20 20.69
C GLY A 19 7.98 21.50 19.90
N THR A 20 7.24 22.52 20.38
CA THR A 20 7.19 23.82 19.69
C THR A 20 8.43 24.68 19.90
N GLU A 21 9.31 24.29 20.83
CA GLU A 21 10.60 24.92 21.11
C GLU A 21 11.75 23.92 20.90
N ALA A 22 12.99 24.43 20.95
CA ALA A 22 14.22 23.64 20.89
C ALA A 22 14.35 22.72 19.65
N GLY A 23 13.71 23.11 18.54
CA GLY A 23 13.82 22.42 17.25
C GLY A 23 12.82 21.29 17.03
N GLY A 24 11.84 21.06 17.90
CA GLY A 24 10.82 20.02 17.66
C GLY A 24 9.88 20.31 16.48
N ASN A 25 9.69 21.59 16.12
CA ASN A 25 8.88 22.06 14.99
C ASN A 25 7.44 21.53 14.97
N THR A 26 6.86 21.15 16.11
CA THR A 26 5.49 20.59 16.14
C THR A 26 4.43 21.66 15.87
N PHE A 27 3.27 21.21 15.39
CA PHE A 27 2.11 22.08 15.14
C PHE A 27 1.19 22.17 16.36
N PRO A 28 0.94 23.37 16.93
CA PRO A 28 0.09 23.52 18.12
C PRO A 28 -1.38 23.84 17.82
N GLY A 29 -1.74 24.07 16.56
CA GLY A 29 -3.12 24.39 16.18
C GLY A 29 -4.07 23.18 16.22
N VAL A 30 -5.22 23.33 15.58
CA VAL A 30 -6.32 22.37 15.66
C VAL A 30 -6.36 21.45 14.44
N SER A 31 -6.41 20.14 14.69
CA SER A 31 -6.65 19.12 13.67
C SER A 31 -7.43 17.95 14.28
N GLU A 32 -8.24 17.27 13.47
CA GLU A 32 -8.71 15.91 13.77
C GLU A 32 -7.58 14.89 13.49
N PRO A 33 -7.63 13.66 14.04
CA PRO A 33 -6.70 12.59 13.63
C PRO A 33 -6.64 12.45 12.11
N PHE A 34 -5.42 12.46 11.53
CA PHE A 34 -5.19 12.40 10.07
C PHE A 34 -5.86 13.51 9.25
N GLY A 35 -6.34 14.58 9.90
CA GLY A 35 -7.11 15.64 9.26
C GLY A 35 -6.31 16.39 8.19
N MET A 36 -6.99 16.74 7.10
CA MET A 36 -6.44 17.60 6.04
C MET A 36 -6.26 19.03 6.56
N VAL A 37 -7.25 19.53 7.30
CA VAL A 37 -7.15 20.82 7.99
C VAL A 37 -6.26 20.69 9.23
N LYS A 38 -5.31 21.61 9.31
CA LYS A 38 -4.45 21.89 10.46
C LYS A 38 -4.53 23.40 10.66
N LEU A 39 -5.59 23.84 11.31
CA LEU A 39 -5.93 25.24 11.48
C LEU A 39 -5.10 25.85 12.62
N GLY A 40 -4.21 26.79 12.31
CA GLY A 40 -3.28 27.32 13.30
C GLY A 40 -2.70 28.69 12.95
N PRO A 41 -1.84 29.22 13.83
CA PRO A 41 -1.18 30.51 13.63
C PRO A 41 -0.07 30.42 12.57
N ASP A 42 0.09 31.50 11.82
CA ASP A 42 1.26 31.79 10.99
C ASP A 42 2.09 32.86 11.72
N MET A 43 3.35 32.58 12.03
CA MET A 43 4.22 33.45 12.83
C MET A 43 5.63 33.60 12.24
N ASP A 44 6.26 34.75 12.50
CA ASP A 44 7.67 35.01 12.20
C ASP A 44 8.35 35.83 13.32
N THR A 45 9.66 36.07 13.21
CA THR A 45 10.45 36.90 14.15
C THR A 45 10.56 38.37 13.72
N GLY A 46 9.77 38.81 12.73
CA GLY A 46 9.80 40.17 12.20
C GLY A 46 10.26 40.28 10.74
N PRO A 47 10.43 41.51 10.22
CA PRO A 47 10.78 41.76 8.82
C PRO A 47 12.15 41.20 8.41
N ASP A 48 13.08 41.14 9.36
CA ASP A 48 14.45 40.64 9.17
C ASP A 48 14.58 39.18 9.65
N ALA A 49 13.46 38.44 9.74
CA ALA A 49 13.44 37.05 10.19
C ALA A 49 14.42 36.21 9.36
N THR A 50 15.37 35.58 10.06
CA THR A 50 16.35 34.67 9.44
C THR A 50 15.96 33.21 9.59
N GLY A 51 15.03 32.87 10.50
CA GLY A 51 14.59 31.50 10.76
C GLY A 51 13.26 31.16 10.08
N SER A 52 13.13 29.90 9.66
CA SER A 52 11.89 29.32 9.13
C SER A 52 10.88 28.99 10.24
N SER A 53 9.60 29.22 9.95
CA SER A 53 8.46 28.81 10.79
C SER A 53 7.86 27.52 10.22
N TYR A 54 8.47 26.37 10.55
CA TYR A 54 8.19 25.08 9.92
C TYR A 54 6.73 24.63 10.01
N SER A 55 6.13 24.77 11.19
CA SER A 55 4.73 24.45 11.46
C SER A 55 3.81 25.69 11.48
N GLY A 56 4.31 26.86 11.09
CA GLY A 56 3.62 28.13 11.26
C GLY A 56 3.79 28.76 12.65
N TYR A 57 4.29 28.03 13.64
CA TYR A 57 4.48 28.55 15.00
C TYR A 57 5.94 28.90 15.30
N VAL A 58 6.14 30.07 15.93
CA VAL A 58 7.42 30.51 16.48
C VAL A 58 7.25 30.89 17.95
N PRO A 59 8.03 30.32 18.88
CA PRO A 59 7.94 30.63 20.31
C PRO A 59 8.49 32.02 20.65
N GLY A 60 8.14 32.52 21.85
CA GLY A 60 8.68 33.76 22.39
C GLY A 60 8.14 35.04 21.74
N ALA A 61 9.02 36.02 21.53
CA ALA A 61 8.67 37.37 21.05
C ALA A 61 8.46 37.43 19.51
N ALA A 62 7.62 36.55 19.00
CA ALA A 62 7.24 36.46 17.60
C ALA A 62 5.98 37.29 17.28
N PHE A 63 5.76 37.54 15.99
CA PHE A 63 4.57 38.22 15.49
C PHE A 63 3.64 37.23 14.80
N PHE A 64 2.34 37.34 15.08
CA PHE A 64 1.31 36.75 14.23
C PHE A 64 1.25 37.49 12.90
N THR A 65 1.34 36.76 11.80
CA THR A 65 1.21 37.28 10.43
C THR A 65 -0.03 36.74 9.71
N GLY A 66 -0.68 35.74 10.32
CA GLY A 66 -1.90 35.13 9.80
C GLY A 66 -2.38 33.97 10.65
N PHE A 67 -3.50 33.39 10.24
CA PHE A 67 -4.03 32.13 10.74
C PHE A 67 -4.56 31.33 9.56
N SER A 68 -3.89 30.23 9.21
CA SER A 68 -4.16 29.50 7.98
C SER A 68 -4.65 28.06 8.21
N MET A 69 -5.23 27.47 7.16
CA MET A 69 -5.98 26.21 7.22
C MET A 69 -5.12 24.95 7.07
N LEU A 70 -3.93 25.06 6.48
CA LEU A 70 -3.06 23.95 6.12
C LEU A 70 -1.64 24.20 6.64
N HIS A 71 -1.08 23.20 7.32
CA HIS A 71 0.25 23.17 7.92
C HIS A 71 0.81 21.74 7.89
N GLU A 72 2.09 21.59 8.19
CA GLU A 72 2.71 20.31 8.53
C GLU A 72 3.21 20.35 10.00
N SER A 73 3.58 19.20 10.57
CA SER A 73 4.05 19.12 11.96
C SER A 73 5.36 18.34 12.03
N GLY A 74 6.33 18.92 12.74
CA GLY A 74 7.59 18.27 13.07
C GLY A 74 8.61 18.28 11.94
N THR A 75 8.35 18.98 10.83
CA THR A 75 9.17 18.88 9.63
C THR A 75 10.44 19.72 9.75
N GLY A 76 11.51 19.23 9.11
CA GLY A 76 12.73 19.99 8.83
C GLY A 76 12.81 20.45 7.37
N GLY A 77 13.87 21.17 7.03
CA GLY A 77 14.19 21.47 5.64
C GLY A 77 13.56 22.75 5.10
N ALA A 78 12.24 22.86 5.00
CA ALA A 78 11.53 24.12 4.73
C ALA A 78 10.03 23.95 5.03
N PRO A 79 9.31 24.99 5.44
CA PRO A 79 7.87 24.91 5.63
C PRO A 79 7.12 24.63 4.33
N LYS A 80 5.97 23.97 4.49
CA LYS A 80 4.94 23.81 3.47
C LYS A 80 3.66 24.46 3.94
N TYR A 81 2.84 24.92 3.00
CA TYR A 81 1.53 25.53 3.24
C TYR A 81 1.61 26.92 3.88
N GLY A 82 0.76 27.23 4.87
CA GLY A 82 0.40 28.61 5.22
C GLY A 82 -0.78 29.12 4.41
N VAL A 83 -1.76 28.26 4.11
CA VAL A 83 -2.87 28.59 3.19
C VAL A 83 -4.17 27.96 3.66
N VAL A 84 -5.33 28.60 3.54
CA VAL A 84 -5.59 30.00 3.19
C VAL A 84 -5.61 30.84 4.46
N SER A 85 -4.98 32.00 4.46
CA SER A 85 -4.74 32.78 5.68
C SER A 85 -5.81 33.85 5.94
N GLN A 86 -6.10 34.08 7.23
CA GLN A 86 -6.85 35.21 7.75
C GLN A 86 -6.02 36.00 8.77
N MET A 87 -5.91 37.33 8.60
CA MET A 87 -5.23 38.21 9.56
C MET A 87 -6.21 39.27 10.12
N PRO A 88 -6.53 39.26 11.43
CA PRO A 88 -7.40 40.26 12.05
C PRO A 88 -6.64 41.56 12.37
N ILE A 89 -7.31 42.69 12.20
CA ILE A 89 -6.81 44.05 12.46
C ILE A 89 -7.90 44.85 13.18
N THR A 90 -7.54 45.65 14.18
CA THR A 90 -8.50 46.41 14.98
C THR A 90 -8.26 47.92 14.94
N GLY A 91 -9.33 48.69 15.08
CA GLY A 91 -9.29 50.13 15.36
C GLY A 91 -9.05 51.04 14.15
N ILE A 92 -8.53 50.54 13.04
CA ILE A 92 -8.18 51.34 11.85
C ILE A 92 -8.69 50.71 10.55
N PRO A 93 -9.15 51.53 9.57
CA PRO A 93 -9.37 51.06 8.21
C PRO A 93 -8.07 50.57 7.56
N VAL A 94 -8.14 49.45 6.85
CA VAL A 94 -7.00 48.95 6.05
C VAL A 94 -6.90 49.77 4.78
N GLU A 95 -5.84 50.57 4.63
CA GLU A 95 -5.59 51.36 3.40
C GLU A 95 -4.83 50.57 2.33
N ASN A 96 -3.88 49.72 2.76
CA ASN A 96 -3.11 48.86 1.88
C ASN A 96 -3.01 47.44 2.47
N PRO A 97 -3.85 46.49 2.02
CA PRO A 97 -3.80 45.10 2.50
C PRO A 97 -2.55 44.31 2.10
N LEU A 98 -1.72 44.81 1.17
CA LEU A 98 -0.50 44.14 0.73
C LEU A 98 0.73 44.44 1.61
N LEU A 99 0.63 45.41 2.52
CA LEU A 99 1.66 45.63 3.55
C LEU A 99 1.74 44.45 4.51
N ARG A 100 2.88 44.31 5.20
CA ARG A 100 3.02 43.32 6.28
C ARG A 100 2.18 43.74 7.47
N HIS A 101 0.97 43.19 7.57
CA HIS A 101 0.12 43.29 8.75
C HIS A 101 0.53 42.22 9.73
N ALA A 102 1.14 42.63 10.84
CA ALA A 102 1.61 41.71 11.87
C ALA A 102 1.32 42.29 13.25
N ASP A 103 1.02 41.43 14.20
CA ASP A 103 0.75 41.80 15.58
C ASP A 103 1.64 40.98 16.51
N ALA A 104 2.23 41.63 17.51
CA ALA A 104 3.05 40.92 18.46
C ALA A 104 2.18 39.97 19.31
N ARG A 105 2.78 38.91 19.82
CA ARG A 105 2.11 38.07 20.83
C ARG A 105 1.75 38.91 22.06
N GLY A 106 0.54 38.72 22.59
CA GLY A 106 0.07 39.36 23.80
C GLY A 106 0.75 38.81 25.06
N ALA A 107 0.42 39.39 26.22
CA ALA A 107 1.01 39.00 27.50
C ALA A 107 0.46 37.67 28.06
N VAL A 108 -0.66 37.18 27.52
CA VAL A 108 -1.25 35.88 27.90
C VAL A 108 -0.64 34.81 26.99
N ALA A 109 -0.10 33.75 27.60
CA ALA A 109 0.44 32.62 26.85
C ALA A 109 -0.65 31.93 26.03
N ASP A 110 -0.27 31.36 24.89
CA ASP A 110 -1.20 30.63 24.04
C ASP A 110 -1.70 29.37 24.75
N GLU A 111 -2.99 29.07 24.58
CA GLU A 111 -3.64 27.89 25.13
C GLU A 111 -3.94 26.93 23.99
N ALA A 112 -3.48 25.68 24.08
CA ALA A 112 -3.74 24.65 23.07
C ALA A 112 -4.19 23.34 23.72
N SER A 113 -5.19 22.70 23.14
CA SER A 113 -5.69 21.38 23.54
C SER A 113 -6.31 20.65 22.34
N PRO A 114 -6.50 19.32 22.36
CA PRO A 114 -7.17 18.62 21.27
C PRO A 114 -8.55 19.22 20.99
N GLY A 115 -8.69 19.83 19.81
CA GLY A 115 -9.91 20.49 19.36
C GLY A 115 -9.91 22.02 19.48
N SER A 116 -8.99 22.64 20.22
CA SER A 116 -9.01 24.09 20.48
C SER A 116 -7.61 24.72 20.50
N TYR A 117 -7.48 25.89 19.90
CA TYR A 117 -6.32 26.78 20.04
C TYR A 117 -6.79 28.19 20.34
N LYS A 118 -6.15 28.87 21.29
CA LYS A 118 -6.46 30.24 21.67
C LYS A 118 -5.21 31.07 21.85
N ALA A 119 -5.19 32.24 21.24
CA ALA A 119 -4.11 33.21 21.35
C ALA A 119 -4.65 34.61 21.66
N THR A 120 -3.85 35.40 22.37
CA THR A 120 -4.11 36.83 22.57
C THR A 120 -3.02 37.62 21.87
N MET A 121 -3.40 38.58 21.04
CA MET A 121 -2.49 39.45 20.31
C MET A 121 -2.21 40.73 21.10
N ALA A 122 -1.12 41.44 20.84
CA ALA A 122 -0.73 42.63 21.60
C ALA A 122 -1.71 43.81 21.40
N SER A 123 -2.44 43.84 20.28
CA SER A 123 -3.58 44.75 20.08
C SER A 123 -4.78 44.47 21.01
N GLY A 124 -4.80 43.34 21.72
CA GLY A 124 -5.91 42.90 22.56
C GLY A 124 -6.96 42.06 21.81
N ILE A 125 -6.74 41.74 20.53
CA ILE A 125 -7.56 40.77 19.80
C ILE A 125 -7.33 39.37 20.40
N VAL A 126 -8.41 38.66 20.70
CA VAL A 126 -8.38 37.24 21.08
C VAL A 126 -8.84 36.41 19.88
N VAL A 127 -8.07 35.38 19.55
CA VAL A 127 -8.38 34.43 18.47
C VAL A 127 -8.61 33.07 19.09
N GLU A 128 -9.75 32.45 18.79
CA GLU A 128 -10.07 31.09 19.19
C GLU A 128 -10.41 30.24 17.95
N LEU A 129 -9.78 29.08 17.83
CA LEU A 129 -9.86 28.21 16.67
C LEU A 129 -10.43 26.84 17.05
N ALA A 130 -11.28 26.29 16.17
CA ALA A 130 -11.78 24.91 16.24
C ALA A 130 -11.88 24.34 14.82
N ALA A 131 -11.70 23.03 14.63
CA ALA A 131 -11.70 22.45 13.28
C ALA A 131 -12.15 20.99 13.25
N SER A 132 -12.74 20.61 12.12
CA SER A 132 -12.97 19.23 11.68
C SER A 132 -11.92 18.84 10.61
N SER A 133 -12.00 17.63 10.07
CA SER A 133 -11.04 17.12 9.07
C SER A 133 -10.84 18.00 7.83
N ARG A 134 -11.85 18.73 7.35
CA ARG A 134 -11.81 19.50 6.08
C ARG A 134 -12.32 20.94 6.18
N ALA A 135 -12.68 21.39 7.39
CA ALA A 135 -13.18 22.72 7.63
C ALA A 135 -12.80 23.23 9.03
N GLY A 136 -12.81 24.54 9.19
CA GLY A 136 -12.35 25.24 10.38
C GLY A 136 -13.27 26.40 10.74
N LEU A 137 -13.25 26.77 12.02
CA LEU A 137 -13.98 27.86 12.62
C LEU A 137 -13.00 28.77 13.35
N TYR A 138 -13.09 30.06 13.05
CA TYR A 138 -12.36 31.14 13.69
C TYR A 138 -13.35 31.98 14.49
N GLN A 139 -13.01 32.31 15.73
CA GLN A 139 -13.73 33.30 16.52
C GLN A 139 -12.77 34.40 16.93
N TYR A 140 -12.98 35.59 16.38
CA TYR A 140 -12.23 36.79 16.71
C TYR A 140 -13.01 37.62 17.71
N THR A 141 -12.42 37.89 18.87
CA THR A 141 -12.95 38.86 19.84
C THR A 141 -12.05 40.10 19.83
N PHE A 142 -12.57 41.18 19.28
CA PHE A 142 -11.90 42.47 19.22
C PHE A 142 -12.09 43.24 20.54
N PRO A 143 -11.12 44.08 20.93
CA PRO A 143 -11.29 44.98 22.06
C PRO A 143 -12.45 45.95 21.81
N ASN A 144 -13.20 46.27 22.87
CA ASN A 144 -14.27 47.25 22.78
C ASN A 144 -13.70 48.62 22.37
N SER A 145 -14.27 49.21 21.33
CA SER A 145 -13.91 50.56 20.87
C SER A 145 -15.16 51.43 20.72
N THR A 146 -15.00 52.74 20.97
CA THR A 146 -16.07 53.74 20.75
C THR A 146 -16.14 54.22 19.30
N SER A 147 -15.16 53.87 18.46
CA SER A 147 -15.10 54.27 17.05
C SER A 147 -14.14 53.39 16.24
N GLY A 148 -14.26 53.44 14.90
CA GLY A 148 -13.33 52.78 13.99
C GLY A 148 -13.89 51.51 13.33
N THR A 149 -12.97 50.73 12.77
CA THR A 149 -13.30 49.55 11.95
C THR A 149 -12.44 48.39 12.41
N ASN A 150 -13.07 47.24 12.64
CA ASN A 150 -12.38 45.96 12.77
C ASN A 150 -12.34 45.31 11.40
N SER A 151 -11.20 44.75 11.00
CA SER A 151 -11.04 44.16 9.68
C SER A 151 -10.42 42.77 9.77
N ILE A 152 -10.75 41.90 8.82
CA ILE A 152 -10.08 40.62 8.61
C ILE A 152 -9.60 40.61 7.15
N ILE A 153 -8.31 40.41 6.96
CA ILE A 153 -7.69 40.26 5.64
C ILE A 153 -7.65 38.78 5.30
N VAL A 154 -8.27 38.40 4.19
CA VAL A 154 -8.05 37.09 3.55
C VAL A 154 -7.01 37.31 2.46
N ASP A 155 -5.77 36.83 2.69
CA ASP A 155 -4.68 36.91 1.72
C ASP A 155 -4.53 35.56 1.00
N VAL A 156 -4.91 35.53 -0.29
CA VAL A 156 -4.82 34.32 -1.14
C VAL A 156 -3.38 34.08 -1.60
N SER A 157 -2.48 35.05 -1.40
CA SER A 157 -1.07 34.94 -1.76
C SER A 157 -0.15 34.57 -0.59
N HIS A 158 -0.70 34.42 0.63
CA HIS A 158 0.09 34.03 1.80
C HIS A 158 0.66 32.62 1.65
N PHE A 159 1.82 32.39 2.25
CA PHE A 159 2.43 31.08 2.48
C PHE A 159 3.48 31.21 3.58
N LEU A 160 3.86 30.11 4.21
CA LEU A 160 4.94 30.09 5.20
C LEU A 160 6.31 30.27 4.50
N PRO A 161 7.08 31.32 4.84
CA PRO A 161 8.35 31.61 4.19
C PRO A 161 9.50 30.76 4.74
N ALA A 162 10.55 30.57 3.92
CA ALA A 162 11.78 29.91 4.31
C ALA A 162 13.02 30.82 4.12
N PRO A 163 13.21 31.86 4.96
CA PRO A 163 14.22 32.90 4.71
C PRO A 163 15.67 32.39 4.75
N ASP A 164 16.00 31.42 5.61
CA ASP A 164 17.31 30.75 5.66
C ASP A 164 17.57 29.82 4.47
N ARG A 165 16.53 29.47 3.70
CA ARG A 165 16.57 28.47 2.63
C ARG A 165 15.74 28.90 1.44
N ALA A 166 16.02 30.09 0.92
CA ALA A 166 15.24 30.72 -0.15
C ALA A 166 14.99 29.81 -1.37
N TYR A 167 15.91 28.91 -1.73
CA TYR A 167 15.74 27.98 -2.85
C TYR A 167 14.65 26.91 -2.60
N LEU A 168 14.31 26.62 -1.34
CA LEU A 168 13.20 25.76 -0.93
C LEU A 168 11.94 26.54 -0.54
N SER A 169 11.97 27.88 -0.51
CA SER A 169 10.79 28.66 -0.15
C SER A 169 9.68 28.47 -1.17
N GLN A 170 8.44 28.41 -0.71
CA GLN A 170 7.28 28.35 -1.59
C GLN A 170 7.13 29.65 -2.38
N HIS A 171 6.39 29.59 -3.50
CA HIS A 171 6.00 30.78 -4.26
C HIS A 171 4.53 30.75 -4.61
N TYR A 172 3.89 31.91 -4.54
CA TYR A 172 2.56 32.14 -5.09
C TYR A 172 2.64 32.38 -6.61
N LEU A 173 1.79 31.67 -7.37
CA LEU A 173 1.77 31.70 -8.84
C LEU A 173 0.54 32.43 -9.43
N GLY A 174 -0.46 32.72 -8.60
CA GLY A 174 -1.73 33.29 -9.02
C GLY A 174 -2.92 32.61 -8.36
N GLY A 175 -4.11 33.13 -8.64
CA GLY A 175 -5.32 32.69 -7.98
C GLY A 175 -6.52 33.59 -8.30
N ASN A 176 -7.62 33.33 -7.63
CA ASN A 176 -8.83 34.13 -7.72
C ASN A 176 -9.54 34.24 -6.37
N ILE A 177 -10.35 35.28 -6.23
CA ILE A 177 -11.30 35.41 -5.13
C ILE A 177 -12.57 36.09 -5.64
N SER A 178 -13.72 35.53 -5.26
CA SER A 178 -15.01 36.18 -5.35
C SER A 178 -15.50 36.43 -3.92
N ALA A 179 -15.80 37.68 -3.59
CA ALA A 179 -16.25 38.06 -2.27
C ALA A 179 -17.49 38.97 -2.35
N SER A 180 -18.49 38.69 -1.52
CA SER A 180 -19.75 39.44 -1.53
C SER A 180 -20.44 39.42 -0.17
N ALA A 181 -21.35 40.37 0.04
CA ALA A 181 -22.34 40.29 1.10
C ALA A 181 -23.54 39.45 0.61
N LYS A 182 -24.18 38.70 1.52
CA LYS A 182 -25.47 38.08 1.20
C LYS A 182 -26.53 39.15 0.88
N PRO A 183 -27.53 38.83 0.05
CA PRO A 183 -28.60 39.79 -0.31
C PRO A 183 -29.37 40.38 0.87
N ASP A 184 -29.46 39.65 1.99
CA ASP A 184 -30.12 40.09 3.22
C ASP A 184 -29.21 40.93 4.14
N GLY A 185 -27.94 41.13 3.77
CA GLY A 185 -26.94 41.87 4.56
C GLY A 185 -26.49 41.16 5.83
N SER A 186 -26.91 39.92 6.08
CA SER A 186 -26.69 39.23 7.37
C SER A 186 -25.29 38.65 7.55
N SER A 187 -24.64 38.28 6.45
CA SER A 187 -23.34 37.60 6.46
C SER A 187 -22.53 37.98 5.22
N LEU A 188 -21.20 37.86 5.34
CA LEU A 188 -20.28 37.98 4.21
C LEU A 188 -19.83 36.59 3.76
N GLN A 189 -19.47 36.44 2.49
CA GLN A 189 -18.97 35.18 1.96
C GLN A 189 -17.84 35.43 0.97
N TYR A 190 -16.98 34.43 0.82
CA TYR A 190 -15.92 34.42 -0.17
C TYR A 190 -15.58 33.02 -0.61
N GLN A 191 -15.08 32.91 -1.84
CA GLN A 191 -14.64 31.64 -2.39
C GLN A 191 -13.59 31.89 -3.48
N GLY A 192 -12.70 30.93 -3.69
CA GLY A 192 -11.66 31.08 -4.68
C GLY A 192 -10.66 29.94 -4.70
N ALA A 193 -9.49 30.22 -5.25
CA ALA A 193 -8.36 29.31 -5.33
C ALA A 193 -7.02 30.05 -5.29
N GLY A 194 -6.01 29.45 -4.70
CA GLY A 194 -4.61 29.89 -4.79
C GLY A 194 -3.73 28.77 -5.34
N THR A 195 -2.85 29.10 -6.27
CA THR A 195 -1.86 28.18 -6.85
C THR A 195 -0.47 28.54 -6.35
N TYR A 196 0.27 27.53 -5.90
CA TYR A 196 1.60 27.66 -5.32
C TYR A 196 2.53 26.61 -5.90
N ASN A 197 3.84 26.75 -5.71
CA ASN A 197 4.80 25.70 -6.00
C ASN A 197 5.96 25.72 -4.99
N ASN A 198 6.95 24.88 -5.25
CA ASN A 198 8.17 24.76 -4.47
C ASN A 198 7.87 24.33 -3.03
N GLY A 199 8.73 24.65 -2.06
CA GLY A 199 8.68 24.06 -0.72
C GLY A 199 9.74 22.97 -0.55
N TRP A 200 9.71 22.29 0.59
CA TRP A 200 10.67 21.25 0.97
C TRP A 200 10.94 20.19 -0.11
N ASN A 201 9.87 19.73 -0.78
CA ASN A 201 9.93 18.70 -1.83
C ASN A 201 10.04 19.24 -3.27
N LEU A 202 10.29 20.55 -3.44
CA LEU A 202 10.42 21.21 -4.76
C LEU A 202 9.22 20.91 -5.69
N SER A 203 8.01 20.86 -5.14
CA SER A 203 6.83 20.45 -5.89
C SER A 203 6.55 21.37 -7.08
N PRO A 204 5.97 20.85 -8.19
CA PRO A 204 5.39 21.67 -9.23
C PRO A 204 4.18 22.46 -8.70
N ALA A 205 3.47 23.15 -9.60
CA ALA A 205 2.28 23.90 -9.25
C ALA A 205 1.20 23.00 -8.63
N TRP A 206 0.66 23.40 -7.49
CA TRP A 206 -0.49 22.77 -6.81
C TRP A 206 -1.48 23.87 -6.40
N THR A 207 -2.77 23.54 -6.42
CA THR A 207 -3.85 24.51 -6.17
C THR A 207 -4.69 24.06 -4.99
N VAL A 208 -4.99 24.97 -4.07
CA VAL A 208 -6.01 24.77 -3.03
C VAL A 208 -7.20 25.69 -3.30
N PHE A 209 -8.40 25.12 -3.21
CA PHE A 209 -9.66 25.82 -3.30
C PHE A 209 -10.22 26.06 -1.91
N PHE A 210 -10.90 27.19 -1.74
CA PHE A 210 -11.46 27.59 -0.46
C PHE A 210 -12.84 28.21 -0.60
N CYS A 211 -13.61 28.10 0.48
CA CYS A 211 -14.93 28.70 0.62
C CYS A 211 -15.13 29.11 2.07
N GLY A 212 -15.46 30.37 2.33
CA GLY A 212 -15.58 30.91 3.66
C GLY A 212 -16.77 31.84 3.85
N TYR A 213 -17.23 31.94 5.10
CA TYR A 213 -18.37 32.73 5.52
C TYR A 213 -18.04 33.49 6.79
N PHE A 214 -18.45 34.76 6.88
CA PHE A 214 -18.48 35.51 8.14
C PHE A 214 -19.92 35.66 8.60
N ASP A 215 -20.23 35.13 9.77
CA ASP A 215 -21.57 35.13 10.35
C ASP A 215 -21.87 36.48 11.05
N SER A 216 -21.48 37.59 10.41
CA SER A 216 -21.66 38.96 10.91
C SER A 216 -21.86 39.93 9.74
N PRO A 217 -22.70 40.97 9.90
CA PRO A 217 -22.90 41.99 8.88
C PRO A 217 -21.65 42.87 8.76
N GLY A 218 -21.32 43.29 7.54
CA GLY A 218 -20.18 44.15 7.28
C GLY A 218 -20.07 44.56 5.82
N THR A 219 -18.89 45.02 5.43
CA THR A 219 -18.56 45.35 4.04
C THR A 219 -17.36 44.55 3.57
N VAL A 220 -17.25 44.31 2.27
CA VAL A 220 -16.12 43.60 1.68
C VAL A 220 -15.56 44.34 0.49
N GLN A 221 -14.24 44.38 0.38
CA GLN A 221 -13.51 44.95 -0.73
C GLN A 221 -12.36 44.02 -1.13
N THR A 222 -12.30 43.64 -2.40
CA THR A 222 -11.19 42.87 -2.96
C THR A 222 -10.01 43.78 -3.29
N PHE A 223 -8.80 43.22 -3.31
CA PHE A 223 -7.59 43.94 -3.69
C PHE A 223 -6.73 43.14 -4.67
N VAL A 224 -5.96 43.86 -5.48
CA VAL A 224 -4.98 43.32 -6.44
C VAL A 224 -3.68 44.11 -6.34
N GLY A 225 -2.55 43.39 -6.26
CA GLY A 225 -1.20 43.95 -6.31
C GLY A 225 -0.61 44.03 -7.72
N THR A 226 0.63 44.50 -7.81
CA THR A 226 1.38 44.62 -9.07
C THR A 226 2.37 43.48 -9.33
N SER A 227 2.60 42.60 -8.35
CA SER A 227 3.54 41.46 -8.44
C SER A 227 3.16 40.37 -7.42
N SER A 228 3.87 39.23 -7.44
CA SER A 228 3.63 38.08 -6.53
C SER A 228 4.17 38.27 -5.11
N THR A 229 5.06 39.23 -4.87
CA THR A 229 5.70 39.45 -3.56
C THR A 229 5.66 40.91 -3.08
N GLY A 230 5.39 41.86 -3.97
CA GLY A 230 5.41 43.29 -3.65
C GLY A 230 4.26 43.76 -2.76
N SER A 231 4.41 44.97 -2.25
CA SER A 231 3.42 45.66 -1.39
C SER A 231 2.65 46.79 -2.10
N THR A 232 2.87 46.98 -3.41
CA THR A 232 2.22 48.03 -4.20
C THR A 232 0.83 47.59 -4.67
N ILE A 233 -0.20 48.37 -4.30
CA ILE A 233 -1.58 48.20 -4.74
C ILE A 233 -1.71 48.59 -6.22
N HIS A 234 -2.36 47.73 -7.01
CA HIS A 234 -2.87 48.05 -8.34
C HIS A 234 -4.32 48.52 -8.29
N GLN A 235 -5.18 47.78 -7.57
CA GLN A 235 -6.60 48.12 -7.39
C GLN A 235 -7.07 47.78 -5.97
N PHE A 236 -7.70 48.76 -5.30
CA PHE A 236 -8.40 48.60 -4.03
C PHE A 236 -9.32 49.82 -3.78
N PRO A 237 -10.66 49.64 -3.73
CA PRO A 237 -11.39 48.40 -3.99
C PRO A 237 -11.27 47.96 -5.46
N ALA A 238 -11.14 46.65 -5.69
CA ALA A 238 -11.25 46.03 -7.00
C ALA A 238 -12.68 45.51 -7.26
N ALA A 239 -12.88 44.79 -8.37
CA ALA A 239 -14.16 44.15 -8.66
C ALA A 239 -14.47 43.04 -7.64
N SER A 240 -15.75 42.76 -7.36
CA SER A 240 -16.15 41.72 -6.39
C SER A 240 -15.55 40.33 -6.68
N THR A 241 -15.23 40.08 -7.94
CA THR A 241 -14.44 38.93 -8.39
C THR A 241 -13.16 39.43 -9.04
N VAL A 242 -12.02 38.94 -8.58
CA VAL A 242 -10.71 39.18 -9.20
C VAL A 242 -9.98 37.86 -9.43
N ASP A 243 -9.18 37.84 -10.48
CA ASP A 243 -8.31 36.74 -10.88
C ASP A 243 -6.99 37.35 -11.35
N THR A 244 -5.88 36.76 -10.94
CA THR A 244 -4.55 37.22 -11.30
C THR A 244 -3.59 36.05 -11.49
N SER A 245 -2.63 36.25 -12.39
CA SER A 245 -1.40 35.47 -12.43
C SER A 245 -0.24 36.39 -12.86
N PRO A 246 0.81 36.62 -12.04
CA PRO A 246 1.08 36.08 -10.70
C PRO A 246 0.78 37.07 -9.54
N ASN A 247 0.05 38.16 -9.79
CA ASN A 247 -0.06 39.26 -8.82
C ASN A 247 -0.80 38.86 -7.54
N ARG A 248 -0.33 39.31 -6.37
CA ARG A 248 -1.03 39.11 -5.09
C ARG A 248 -2.47 39.61 -5.13
N LEU A 249 -3.38 38.90 -4.47
CA LEU A 249 -4.79 39.28 -4.37
C LEU A 249 -5.41 38.79 -3.05
N GLY A 250 -6.57 39.35 -2.72
CA GLY A 250 -7.35 38.90 -1.58
C GLY A 250 -8.57 39.78 -1.35
N ALA A 251 -9.10 39.75 -0.13
CA ALA A 251 -10.20 40.62 0.28
C ALA A 251 -10.06 41.10 1.73
N VAL A 252 -10.53 42.32 1.98
CA VAL A 252 -10.68 42.91 3.31
C VAL A 252 -12.16 42.90 3.69
N PHE A 253 -12.47 42.25 4.81
CA PHE A 253 -13.81 42.22 5.42
C PHE A 253 -13.83 43.15 6.60
N SER A 254 -14.71 44.15 6.58
CA SER A 254 -14.74 45.24 7.56
C SER A 254 -16.04 45.23 8.34
N PHE A 255 -15.93 45.36 9.66
CA PHE A 255 -17.00 45.32 10.63
C PHE A 255 -16.98 46.59 11.50
N ASN A 256 -18.15 47.11 11.84
CA ASN A 256 -18.26 48.29 12.68
C ASN A 256 -17.82 47.93 14.12
N SER A 257 -16.77 48.59 14.62
CA SER A 257 -16.17 48.29 15.93
C SER A 257 -17.10 48.58 17.13
N THR A 258 -18.13 49.40 16.93
CA THR A 258 -19.10 49.76 17.98
C THR A 258 -20.25 48.76 18.10
N SER A 259 -20.56 48.01 17.04
CA SER A 259 -21.69 47.06 17.01
C SER A 259 -21.27 45.61 16.88
N THR A 260 -20.02 45.34 16.47
CA THR A 260 -19.53 43.98 16.19
C THR A 260 -18.13 43.81 16.80
N ASN A 261 -18.09 43.31 18.04
CA ASN A 261 -16.84 42.99 18.73
C ASN A 261 -16.46 41.52 18.59
N THR A 262 -17.39 40.63 18.27
CA THR A 262 -17.13 39.22 18.03
C THR A 262 -17.48 38.88 16.59
N VAL A 263 -16.54 38.29 15.86
CA VAL A 263 -16.74 37.85 14.47
C VAL A 263 -16.41 36.37 14.37
N THR A 264 -17.35 35.58 13.85
CA THR A 264 -17.13 34.16 13.55
C THR A 264 -16.90 33.99 12.06
N SER A 265 -15.82 33.29 11.69
CA SER A 265 -15.54 32.86 10.32
C SER A 265 -15.55 31.33 10.24
N ARG A 266 -16.11 30.78 9.18
CA ARG A 266 -16.10 29.33 8.90
C ARG A 266 -15.53 29.11 7.52
N VAL A 267 -14.55 28.23 7.38
CA VAL A 267 -13.79 28.03 6.13
C VAL A 267 -13.66 26.55 5.81
N GLY A 268 -13.86 26.18 4.55
CA GLY A 268 -13.62 24.85 4.02
C GLY A 268 -12.57 24.91 2.94
N VAL A 269 -11.79 23.84 2.84
CA VAL A 269 -10.74 23.68 1.83
C VAL A 269 -10.93 22.40 1.04
N SER A 270 -10.45 22.39 -0.20
CA SER A 270 -10.42 21.22 -1.07
C SER A 270 -9.29 21.38 -2.08
N PHE A 271 -8.74 20.27 -2.57
CA PHE A 271 -7.81 20.27 -3.69
C PHE A 271 -8.50 19.97 -5.03
N MET A 272 -9.81 19.70 -5.02
CA MET A 272 -10.59 19.35 -6.22
C MET A 272 -11.25 20.57 -6.87
N SER A 273 -11.99 21.36 -6.09
CA SER A 273 -12.73 22.51 -6.61
C SER A 273 -13.28 23.41 -5.50
N THR A 274 -13.65 24.64 -5.86
CA THR A 274 -14.39 25.54 -4.97
C THR A 274 -15.74 24.96 -4.54
N ALA A 275 -16.42 24.22 -5.41
CA ALA A 275 -17.69 23.57 -5.07
C ALA A 275 -17.51 22.51 -3.97
N GLN A 276 -16.43 21.72 -4.04
CA GLN A 276 -16.08 20.75 -2.99
C GLN A 276 -15.67 21.46 -1.69
N ALA A 277 -14.89 22.54 -1.77
CA ALA A 277 -14.54 23.34 -0.58
C ALA A 277 -15.78 23.91 0.12
N CYS A 278 -16.76 24.44 -0.64
CA CYS A 278 -18.04 24.90 -0.09
C CYS A 278 -18.86 23.73 0.50
N SER A 279 -18.86 22.57 -0.14
CA SER A 279 -19.51 21.36 0.41
C SER A 279 -18.88 20.95 1.75
N ASN A 280 -17.55 20.96 1.84
CA ASN A 280 -16.80 20.59 3.04
C ASN A 280 -17.16 21.49 4.24
N VAL A 281 -17.15 22.82 4.09
CA VAL A 281 -17.56 23.73 5.19
C VAL A 281 -19.05 23.62 5.52
N ASN A 282 -19.92 23.55 4.51
CA ASN A 282 -21.36 23.55 4.77
C ASN A 282 -21.84 22.25 5.41
N SER A 283 -21.12 21.14 5.22
CA SER A 283 -21.44 19.86 5.85
C SER A 283 -20.78 19.67 7.22
N GLN A 284 -19.53 20.09 7.40
CA GLN A 284 -18.78 19.82 8.63
C GLN A 284 -18.85 20.96 9.66
N VAL A 285 -18.99 22.22 9.20
CA VAL A 285 -19.09 23.40 10.06
C VAL A 285 -20.23 24.31 9.53
N PRO A 286 -21.49 23.85 9.59
CA PRO A 286 -22.64 24.59 9.07
C PRO A 286 -22.86 25.95 9.77
N PRO A 287 -23.64 26.86 9.18
CA PRO A 287 -24.03 28.11 9.84
C PRO A 287 -24.64 27.88 11.22
N GLY A 288 -24.22 28.68 12.22
CA GLY A 288 -24.69 28.54 13.60
C GLY A 288 -23.99 27.45 14.42
N THR A 289 -22.93 26.82 13.90
CA THR A 289 -22.09 25.88 14.67
C THR A 289 -21.56 26.55 15.94
N ASN A 290 -21.80 25.91 17.09
CA ASN A 290 -21.22 26.35 18.35
C ASN A 290 -19.75 25.91 18.43
N ARG A 291 -18.82 26.86 18.61
CA ARG A 291 -17.38 26.59 18.71
C ARG A 291 -17.07 25.51 19.74
N THR A 292 -17.56 25.64 20.97
CA THR A 292 -17.26 24.68 22.05
C THR A 292 -17.80 23.27 21.78
N ALA A 293 -18.90 23.16 21.02
CA ALA A 293 -19.41 21.85 20.58
C ALA A 293 -18.51 21.20 19.52
N LEU A 294 -17.97 22.01 18.58
CA LEU A 294 -16.98 21.53 17.60
C LEU A 294 -15.68 21.11 18.29
N GLU A 295 -15.17 21.90 19.25
CA GLU A 295 -14.00 21.54 20.06
C GLU A 295 -14.21 20.19 20.76
N ALA A 296 -15.38 19.99 21.38
CA ALA A 296 -15.73 18.74 22.05
C ALA A 296 -15.85 17.55 21.07
N GLN A 297 -16.35 17.78 19.84
CA GLN A 297 -16.41 16.77 18.79
C GLN A 297 -15.01 16.34 18.35
N THR A 298 -14.13 17.30 18.07
CA THR A 298 -12.73 17.01 17.68
C THR A 298 -11.97 16.31 18.81
N ARG A 299 -12.18 16.75 20.06
CA ARG A 299 -11.65 16.08 21.24
C ARG A 299 -12.14 14.64 21.38
N ALA A 300 -13.42 14.40 21.12
CA ALA A 300 -13.99 13.06 21.13
C ALA A 300 -13.37 12.17 20.04
N ALA A 301 -13.17 12.71 18.82
CA ALA A 301 -12.47 12.00 17.75
C ALA A 301 -11.05 11.56 18.17
N TRP A 302 -10.29 12.43 18.83
CA TRP A 302 -8.99 12.07 19.40
C TRP A 302 -9.07 10.97 20.45
N ASN A 303 -9.99 11.09 21.42
CA ASN A 303 -10.20 10.08 22.45
C ASN A 303 -10.55 8.72 21.83
N ASP A 304 -11.54 8.68 20.93
CA ASP A 304 -12.11 7.45 20.40
C ASP A 304 -11.20 6.77 19.39
N GLN A 305 -10.62 7.54 18.47
CA GLN A 305 -9.87 6.99 17.35
C GLN A 305 -8.40 6.73 17.67
N VAL A 306 -7.78 7.52 18.55
CA VAL A 306 -6.33 7.49 18.78
C VAL A 306 -5.96 7.20 20.22
N LEU A 307 -6.40 8.03 21.17
CA LEU A 307 -5.87 7.98 22.53
C LEU A 307 -6.34 6.72 23.28
N SER A 308 -7.54 6.21 22.95
CA SER A 308 -8.06 4.95 23.48
C SER A 308 -7.26 3.71 23.05
N LYS A 309 -6.39 3.82 22.02
CA LYS A 309 -5.59 2.69 21.53
C LYS A 309 -4.56 2.23 22.56
N ILE A 310 -4.13 3.11 23.46
CA ILE A 310 -3.26 2.78 24.58
C ILE A 310 -3.88 3.31 25.88
N THR A 311 -4.20 2.41 26.80
CA THR A 311 -4.79 2.77 28.09
C THR A 311 -3.96 2.22 29.25
N THR A 312 -4.02 2.90 30.39
CA THR A 312 -3.34 2.48 31.62
C THR A 312 -4.23 2.71 32.83
N THR A 313 -4.06 1.87 33.85
CA THR A 313 -4.66 2.09 35.17
C THR A 313 -3.84 3.03 36.05
N ASP A 314 -2.60 3.35 35.65
CA ASP A 314 -1.73 4.24 36.41
C ASP A 314 -2.24 5.67 36.25
N ARG A 315 -2.66 6.28 37.35
CA ARG A 315 -3.20 7.66 37.36
C ARG A 315 -2.36 8.66 38.15
N ASP A 316 -1.33 8.17 38.84
CA ASP A 316 -0.62 8.96 39.86
C ASP A 316 0.52 9.82 39.29
N ASN A 317 0.99 9.53 38.06
CA ASN A 317 2.09 10.26 37.43
C ASN A 317 1.59 11.02 36.19
N THR A 318 1.12 12.26 36.41
CA THR A 318 0.61 13.13 35.35
C THR A 318 1.64 13.41 34.26
N THR A 319 2.92 13.60 34.61
CA THR A 319 4.00 13.86 33.63
C THR A 319 4.16 12.70 32.64
N ARG A 320 4.16 11.45 33.11
CA ARG A 320 4.21 10.27 32.23
C ARG A 320 2.97 10.14 31.35
N LEU A 321 1.78 10.44 31.90
CA LEU A 321 0.53 10.42 31.13
C LEU A 321 0.52 11.52 30.07
N GLN A 322 1.02 12.72 30.40
CA GLN A 322 1.14 13.81 29.45
C GLN A 322 2.09 13.46 28.31
N LEU A 323 3.26 12.87 28.61
CA LEU A 323 4.17 12.41 27.57
C LEU A 323 3.53 11.31 26.71
N LEU A 324 2.92 10.28 27.32
CA LEU A 324 2.26 9.18 26.60
C LEU A 324 1.19 9.68 25.61
N TYR A 325 0.24 10.48 26.10
CA TYR A 325 -0.90 10.89 25.28
C TYR A 325 -0.56 12.00 24.30
N SER A 326 0.41 12.87 24.62
CA SER A 326 0.88 13.87 23.65
C SER A 326 1.72 13.24 22.55
N SER A 327 2.55 12.24 22.87
CA SER A 327 3.28 11.49 21.85
C SER A 327 2.33 10.78 20.88
N LEU A 328 1.24 10.19 21.38
CA LEU A 328 0.18 9.65 20.51
C LEU A 328 -0.46 10.73 19.64
N TYR A 329 -0.77 11.90 20.21
CA TYR A 329 -1.36 13.01 19.46
C TYR A 329 -0.49 13.44 18.27
N HIS A 330 0.79 13.75 18.51
CA HIS A 330 1.69 14.26 17.46
C HIS A 330 1.96 13.22 16.36
N MET A 331 2.04 11.93 16.71
CA MET A 331 2.25 10.84 15.74
C MET A 331 1.12 10.70 14.71
N PHE A 332 -0.09 11.14 15.03
CA PHE A 332 -1.25 11.01 14.14
C PHE A 332 -1.70 12.34 13.50
N LEU A 333 -0.82 13.35 13.51
CA LEU A 333 -0.99 14.55 12.68
C LEU A 333 -0.60 14.29 11.22
N LEU A 334 0.37 13.41 10.96
CA LEU A 334 0.82 13.01 9.62
C LEU A 334 0.95 11.48 9.54
N PRO A 335 0.71 10.85 8.36
CA PRO A 335 0.26 11.47 7.10
C PRO A 335 -1.21 11.92 7.16
N GLN A 336 -1.65 12.68 6.15
CA GLN A 336 -3.03 13.18 6.05
C GLN A 336 -3.88 12.25 5.20
N ASN A 337 -5.10 11.96 5.64
CA ASN A 337 -6.08 11.27 4.80
C ASN A 337 -6.72 12.28 3.83
N LYS A 338 -6.22 12.28 2.58
CA LYS A 338 -6.73 13.10 1.47
C LYS A 338 -7.57 12.26 0.50
N THR A 339 -8.21 11.17 0.97
CA THR A 339 -9.12 10.37 0.14
C THR A 339 -10.21 11.25 -0.44
N GLY A 340 -10.40 11.16 -1.77
CA GLY A 340 -11.31 12.01 -2.54
C GLY A 340 -10.80 13.43 -2.84
N GLU A 341 -9.55 13.76 -2.50
CA GLU A 341 -8.94 15.09 -2.73
C GLU A 341 -7.67 15.01 -3.60
N ASN A 342 -7.48 13.93 -4.36
CA ASN A 342 -6.39 13.84 -5.32
C ASN A 342 -6.80 14.50 -6.66
N PRO A 343 -6.17 15.61 -7.07
CA PRO A 343 -6.51 16.29 -8.32
C PRO A 343 -5.85 15.69 -9.56
N LEU A 344 -4.88 14.78 -9.39
CA LEU A 344 -4.03 14.29 -10.46
C LEU A 344 -4.63 13.08 -11.20
N TRP A 345 -5.33 12.20 -10.48
CA TRP A 345 -6.02 11.06 -11.04
C TRP A 345 -7.27 10.69 -10.24
N THR A 346 -8.17 9.92 -10.85
CA THR A 346 -9.34 9.36 -10.17
C THR A 346 -9.09 7.90 -9.84
N SER A 347 -9.21 7.54 -8.56
CA SER A 347 -9.03 6.18 -8.06
C SER A 347 -10.10 5.87 -7.00
N SER A 348 -10.45 4.59 -6.85
CA SER A 348 -11.27 4.11 -5.72
C SER A 348 -10.42 3.70 -4.51
N GLU A 349 -9.09 3.77 -4.63
CA GLU A 349 -8.18 3.50 -3.53
C GLU A 349 -8.21 4.65 -2.49
N PRO A 350 -7.97 4.36 -1.21
CA PRO A 350 -7.64 5.37 -0.21
C PRO A 350 -6.42 6.19 -0.65
N TYR A 351 -6.38 7.46 -0.24
CA TYR A 351 -5.28 8.36 -0.58
C TYR A 351 -4.73 9.08 0.65
N TYR A 352 -3.46 8.85 0.93
CA TYR A 352 -2.70 9.51 1.98
C TYR A 352 -1.57 10.34 1.35
N ASP A 353 -1.39 11.55 1.86
CA ASP A 353 -0.39 12.52 1.40
C ASP A 353 0.31 13.17 2.61
N ASP A 354 1.29 14.02 2.35
CA ASP A 354 2.13 14.68 3.38
C ASP A 354 2.86 13.63 4.25
N VAL A 355 3.36 12.60 3.57
CA VAL A 355 4.35 11.67 4.08
C VAL A 355 5.67 12.43 4.10
N PHE A 356 5.96 13.14 5.20
CA PHE A 356 7.16 13.98 5.32
C PHE A 356 8.37 13.19 4.87
N THR A 357 8.72 12.07 5.50
CA THR A 357 9.55 11.06 4.84
C THR A 357 9.49 9.71 5.51
N LEU A 358 9.49 8.66 4.71
CA LEU A 358 9.61 7.31 5.18
C LEU A 358 11.00 7.01 5.70
N TRP A 359 12.04 7.81 5.39
CA TRP A 359 13.39 7.66 5.97
C TRP A 359 13.39 7.72 7.50
N ASP A 360 12.47 8.51 8.08
CA ASP A 360 12.26 8.59 9.51
C ASP A 360 11.27 7.52 9.96
N LEU A 361 10.09 7.52 9.33
CA LEU A 361 8.93 6.76 9.79
C LEU A 361 9.12 5.25 9.71
N PHE A 362 9.92 4.73 8.77
CA PHE A 362 10.10 3.28 8.61
C PHE A 362 10.77 2.64 9.84
N ARG A 363 11.55 3.41 10.61
CA ARG A 363 12.39 2.86 11.68
C ARG A 363 11.60 2.33 12.85
N CYS A 364 10.51 3.00 13.22
CA CYS A 364 9.63 2.54 14.28
C CYS A 364 8.18 3.04 14.21
N THR A 365 7.90 4.13 13.50
CA THR A 365 6.57 4.74 13.41
C THR A 365 5.59 3.89 12.62
N THR A 366 5.96 3.42 11.43
CA THR A 366 5.06 2.59 10.60
C THR A 366 4.76 1.24 11.23
N ALA A 367 5.71 0.67 11.96
CA ALA A 367 5.48 -0.52 12.78
C ALA A 367 4.46 -0.26 13.90
N LEU A 368 4.45 0.94 14.47
CA LEU A 368 3.48 1.34 15.49
C LEU A 368 2.10 1.65 14.87
N PHE A 369 2.06 2.25 13.67
CA PHE A 369 0.82 2.41 12.90
C PHE A 369 0.13 1.08 12.66
N HIS A 370 0.88 0.05 12.28
CA HIS A 370 0.33 -1.30 12.12
C HIS A 370 -0.36 -1.77 13.41
N VAL A 371 0.30 -1.63 14.56
CA VAL A 371 -0.20 -2.11 15.85
C VAL A 371 -1.43 -1.33 16.32
N LEU A 372 -1.42 0.00 16.19
CA LEU A 372 -2.46 0.87 16.76
C LEU A 372 -3.63 1.14 15.80
N GLN A 373 -3.36 1.15 14.50
CA GLN A 373 -4.30 1.53 13.44
C GLN A 373 -4.21 0.59 12.23
N PRO A 374 -4.51 -0.71 12.39
CA PRO A 374 -4.33 -1.71 11.32
C PRO A 374 -5.13 -1.39 10.04
N THR A 375 -6.33 -0.80 10.17
CA THR A 375 -7.13 -0.38 9.00
C THR A 375 -6.47 0.77 8.26
N MET A 376 -6.10 1.85 8.94
CA MET A 376 -5.39 2.98 8.31
C MET A 376 -4.08 2.52 7.69
N TYR A 377 -3.34 1.64 8.38
CA TYR A 377 -2.07 1.14 7.88
C TYR A 377 -2.24 0.33 6.58
N GLU A 378 -3.28 -0.52 6.49
CA GLU A 378 -3.64 -1.24 5.25
C GLU A 378 -3.96 -0.27 4.11
N GLU A 379 -4.77 0.76 4.39
CA GLU A 379 -5.10 1.81 3.43
C GLU A 379 -3.86 2.61 3.00
N PHE A 380 -2.94 2.89 3.92
CA PHE A 380 -1.69 3.60 3.65
C PHE A 380 -0.81 2.82 2.68
N ILE A 381 -0.67 1.49 2.87
CA ILE A 381 0.05 0.63 1.92
C ILE A 381 -0.61 0.68 0.54
N ARG A 382 -1.95 0.60 0.46
CA ARG A 382 -2.68 0.71 -0.81
C ARG A 382 -2.45 2.05 -1.48
N SER A 383 -2.43 3.14 -0.72
CA SER A 383 -2.11 4.48 -1.24
C SER A 383 -0.70 4.54 -1.83
N LEU A 384 0.31 3.94 -1.19
CA LEU A 384 1.67 3.89 -1.74
C LEU A 384 1.73 3.14 -3.07
N VAL A 385 1.04 2.01 -3.16
CA VAL A 385 0.94 1.21 -4.39
C VAL A 385 0.19 1.97 -5.47
N ASP A 386 -0.91 2.66 -5.13
CA ASP A 386 -1.68 3.45 -6.09
C ASP A 386 -0.88 4.64 -6.64
N ILE A 387 -0.11 5.32 -5.79
CA ILE A 387 0.83 6.35 -6.23
C ILE A 387 1.82 5.77 -7.24
N TRP A 388 2.38 4.58 -6.99
CA TRP A 388 3.26 3.93 -7.96
C TRP A 388 2.56 3.61 -9.29
N ARG A 389 1.30 3.13 -9.27
CA ARG A 389 0.55 2.84 -10.51
C ARG A 389 0.40 4.07 -11.41
N HIS A 390 0.26 5.25 -10.82
CA HIS A 390 0.00 6.50 -11.54
C HIS A 390 1.25 7.34 -11.82
N GLU A 391 2.20 7.38 -10.89
CA GLU A 391 3.42 8.20 -10.99
C GLU A 391 4.67 7.40 -11.39
N GLY A 392 4.61 6.07 -11.37
CA GLY A 392 5.69 5.15 -11.77
C GLY A 392 6.68 4.79 -10.67
N PHE A 393 6.70 5.51 -9.53
CA PHE A 393 7.52 5.19 -8.36
C PHE A 393 6.72 5.34 -7.06
N MET A 394 7.03 4.52 -6.06
CA MET A 394 6.55 4.79 -4.70
C MET A 394 7.31 5.99 -4.11
N PRO A 395 6.65 6.84 -3.32
CA PRO A 395 7.34 7.90 -2.60
C PRO A 395 8.22 7.33 -1.49
N ASP A 396 9.45 7.83 -1.36
CA ASP A 396 10.13 7.84 -0.07
C ASP A 396 9.56 8.97 0.80
N ALA A 397 9.28 10.10 0.18
CA ALA A 397 8.67 11.26 0.77
C ALA A 397 7.73 11.93 -0.23
N ARG A 398 6.67 12.58 0.27
CA ARG A 398 5.61 13.17 -0.54
C ARG A 398 4.86 14.26 0.22
N SER A 399 4.68 15.41 -0.42
CA SER A 399 3.82 16.49 0.06
C SER A 399 3.23 17.23 -1.14
N SER A 400 2.06 17.83 -0.97
CA SER A 400 1.33 18.53 -2.05
C SER A 400 1.28 17.71 -3.36
N PHE A 401 0.90 16.43 -3.25
CA PHE A 401 0.76 15.50 -4.38
C PHE A 401 2.02 15.25 -5.20
N PHE A 402 3.22 15.46 -4.67
CA PHE A 402 4.46 15.27 -5.41
C PHE A 402 5.52 14.53 -4.60
N ASN A 403 6.11 13.49 -5.20
CA ASN A 403 7.23 12.75 -4.62
C ASN A 403 8.46 13.65 -4.56
N GLY A 404 9.22 13.61 -3.48
CA GLY A 404 10.48 14.34 -3.41
C GLY A 404 11.27 14.07 -2.15
N VAL A 405 12.56 14.43 -2.17
CA VAL A 405 13.48 14.39 -1.02
C VAL A 405 13.85 12.98 -0.55
N THR A 406 14.15 12.05 -1.46
CA THR A 406 14.76 10.77 -1.11
C THR A 406 16.10 11.00 -0.38
N GLN A 407 16.17 10.64 0.91
CA GLN A 407 17.34 10.90 1.76
C GLN A 407 18.40 9.79 1.69
N GLY A 408 18.00 8.54 1.89
CA GLY A 408 18.93 7.40 1.96
C GLY A 408 18.66 6.32 0.91
N GLY A 409 17.39 6.02 0.66
CA GLY A 409 16.95 4.90 -0.16
C GLY A 409 15.45 4.96 -0.40
N SER A 410 14.88 3.85 -0.86
CA SER A 410 13.44 3.74 -1.11
C SER A 410 12.76 3.05 0.08
N ASN A 411 12.47 3.80 1.14
CA ASN A 411 12.03 3.23 2.41
C ASN A 411 10.56 2.78 2.41
N ALA A 412 9.78 3.15 1.39
CA ALA A 412 8.53 2.46 1.08
C ALA A 412 8.72 0.94 0.95
N ASP A 413 9.86 0.49 0.42
CA ASP A 413 10.19 -0.94 0.34
C ASP A 413 10.23 -1.56 1.74
N ASN A 414 10.84 -0.86 2.71
CA ASN A 414 10.95 -1.34 4.09
C ASN A 414 9.59 -1.40 4.78
N VAL A 415 8.74 -0.40 4.54
CA VAL A 415 7.36 -0.36 5.06
C VAL A 415 6.53 -1.51 4.48
N LEU A 416 6.60 -1.75 3.17
CA LEU A 416 5.90 -2.86 2.51
C LEU A 416 6.40 -4.22 3.01
N ALA A 417 7.71 -4.41 3.15
CA ALA A 417 8.24 -5.67 3.67
C ALA A 417 7.81 -5.92 5.12
N ASP A 418 7.82 -4.89 5.98
CA ASP A 418 7.37 -5.00 7.36
C ASP A 418 5.89 -5.41 7.45
N ALA A 419 5.04 -4.75 6.65
CA ALA A 419 3.64 -5.09 6.52
C ALA A 419 3.45 -6.54 6.00
N TYR A 420 4.24 -6.95 5.01
CA TYR A 420 4.15 -8.29 4.42
C TYR A 420 4.44 -9.39 5.44
N VAL A 421 5.59 -9.31 6.11
CA VAL A 421 6.08 -10.34 7.04
C VAL A 421 5.27 -10.40 8.32
N LYS A 422 4.65 -9.30 8.74
CA LYS A 422 3.76 -9.25 9.92
C LYS A 422 2.29 -9.56 9.58
N GLY A 423 2.00 -10.03 8.36
CA GLY A 423 0.67 -10.52 8.04
C GLY A 423 -0.37 -9.43 7.74
N VAL A 424 0.04 -8.21 7.36
CA VAL A 424 -0.92 -7.20 6.89
C VAL A 424 -1.51 -7.66 5.57
N ARG A 425 -2.82 -7.88 5.59
CA ARG A 425 -3.62 -8.31 4.46
C ARG A 425 -4.84 -7.41 4.38
N GLY A 426 -5.67 -7.63 3.37
CA GLY A 426 -6.84 -6.81 3.08
C GLY A 426 -7.04 -6.78 1.57
N SER A 427 -7.22 -5.58 1.04
CA SER A 427 -7.33 -5.32 -0.39
C SER A 427 -5.99 -4.99 -1.06
N ILE A 428 -4.88 -5.05 -0.32
CA ILE A 428 -3.52 -4.88 -0.88
C ILE A 428 -3.26 -5.92 -1.97
N ASN A 429 -2.99 -5.45 -3.19
CA ASN A 429 -2.44 -6.29 -4.26
C ASN A 429 -0.93 -6.45 -4.06
N TRP A 430 -0.51 -7.57 -3.47
CA TRP A 430 0.90 -7.83 -3.19
C TRP A 430 1.77 -8.07 -4.42
N TYR A 431 1.19 -8.41 -5.58
CA TYR A 431 1.94 -8.49 -6.83
C TYR A 431 2.29 -7.09 -7.33
N ASP A 432 1.35 -6.15 -7.32
CA ASP A 432 1.61 -4.75 -7.64
C ASP A 432 2.58 -4.13 -6.62
N ALA A 433 2.37 -4.40 -5.32
CA ALA A 433 3.24 -3.90 -4.26
C ALA A 433 4.69 -4.38 -4.47
N TYR A 434 4.88 -5.65 -4.79
CA TYR A 434 6.20 -6.18 -5.10
C TYR A 434 6.77 -5.61 -6.40
N ALA A 435 5.96 -5.46 -7.45
CA ALA A 435 6.38 -4.82 -8.70
C ALA A 435 6.85 -3.37 -8.46
N ALA A 436 6.17 -2.64 -7.59
CA ALA A 436 6.56 -1.29 -7.17
C ALA A 436 7.93 -1.27 -6.47
N MET A 437 8.18 -2.22 -5.57
CA MET A 437 9.50 -2.37 -4.94
C MET A 437 10.59 -2.70 -5.97
N VAL A 438 10.29 -3.56 -6.94
CA VAL A 438 11.21 -3.88 -8.06
C VAL A 438 11.50 -2.65 -8.90
N THR A 439 10.50 -1.80 -9.18
CA THR A 439 10.73 -0.52 -9.88
C THR A 439 11.74 0.35 -9.14
N ASN A 440 11.59 0.52 -7.82
CA ASN A 440 12.55 1.27 -7.01
C ASN A 440 13.97 0.66 -7.04
N ALA A 441 14.07 -0.67 -7.05
CA ALA A 441 15.34 -1.39 -6.93
C ALA A 441 16.12 -1.59 -8.23
N GLU A 442 15.45 -1.49 -9.39
CA GLU A 442 16.02 -1.84 -10.69
C GLU A 442 15.87 -0.74 -11.76
N THR A 443 14.97 0.24 -11.56
CA THR A 443 14.79 1.35 -12.52
C THR A 443 15.53 2.58 -12.05
N VAL A 444 16.53 3.03 -12.83
CA VAL A 444 17.27 4.26 -12.53
C VAL A 444 16.32 5.45 -12.71
N PRO A 445 15.98 6.19 -11.63
CA PRO A 445 15.10 7.35 -11.72
C PRO A 445 15.79 8.48 -12.48
N VAL A 446 15.01 9.31 -13.17
CA VAL A 446 15.52 10.49 -13.86
C VAL A 446 16.10 11.45 -12.83
N ASN A 447 17.34 11.92 -13.08
CA ASN A 447 17.96 12.94 -12.25
C ASN A 447 17.22 14.28 -12.40
N ASN A 448 16.60 14.75 -11.32
CA ASN A 448 15.88 16.02 -11.26
C ASN A 448 16.80 17.23 -11.08
N ASN A 449 18.13 17.04 -11.05
CA ASN A 449 19.16 18.07 -10.88
C ASN A 449 18.89 18.96 -9.66
N ASP A 450 18.46 18.34 -8.56
CA ASP A 450 18.25 19.03 -7.29
C ASP A 450 19.57 19.70 -6.83
N PRO A 451 19.58 21.01 -6.53
CA PRO A 451 20.78 21.69 -6.06
C PRO A 451 21.40 21.09 -4.80
N ARG A 452 20.61 20.36 -3.98
CA ARG A 452 21.09 19.66 -2.79
C ARG A 452 21.99 18.48 -3.15
N ASP A 453 21.63 17.70 -4.17
CA ASP A 453 22.39 16.55 -4.66
C ASP A 453 22.21 16.41 -6.18
N PRO A 454 23.08 17.03 -6.99
CA PRO A 454 22.98 16.95 -8.45
C PRO A 454 23.47 15.60 -9.00
N THR A 455 23.96 14.68 -8.16
CA THR A 455 24.60 13.44 -8.60
C THR A 455 23.60 12.34 -8.96
N GLY A 456 22.36 12.44 -8.52
CA GLY A 456 21.29 11.48 -8.82
C GLY A 456 19.93 12.03 -8.42
N SER A 457 18.86 11.30 -8.73
CA SER A 457 17.51 11.76 -8.38
C SER A 457 17.34 11.89 -6.86
N THR A 458 16.79 13.03 -6.43
CA THR A 458 16.22 13.20 -5.10
C THR A 458 14.69 13.11 -5.12
N LYS A 459 14.07 12.96 -6.30
CA LYS A 459 12.61 12.93 -6.42
C LYS A 459 12.03 11.61 -5.88
N GLU A 460 12.58 10.50 -6.33
CA GLU A 460 12.04 9.16 -6.11
C GLU A 460 13.06 8.08 -6.50
N GLY A 461 12.77 6.82 -6.12
CA GLY A 461 13.62 5.68 -6.43
C GLY A 461 15.04 5.78 -5.86
N ARG A 462 15.97 5.01 -6.45
CA ARG A 462 17.36 4.92 -5.99
C ARG A 462 18.31 5.60 -6.99
N GLY A 463 18.71 6.85 -6.71
CA GLY A 463 19.49 7.66 -7.65
C GLY A 463 20.90 7.14 -8.00
N ALA A 464 21.46 6.26 -7.16
CA ALA A 464 22.83 5.72 -7.31
C ALA A 464 22.87 4.27 -7.85
N LEU A 465 21.76 3.80 -8.46
CA LEU A 465 21.67 2.45 -9.03
C LEU A 465 22.77 2.09 -10.05
N PRO A 466 23.30 3.00 -10.90
CA PRO A 466 24.37 2.63 -11.82
C PRO A 466 25.61 2.05 -11.12
N ASP A 467 26.07 2.66 -10.02
CA ASP A 467 27.18 2.10 -9.22
C ASP A 467 26.74 0.83 -8.47
N TRP A 468 25.51 0.84 -7.92
CA TRP A 468 24.97 -0.31 -7.20
C TRP A 468 24.89 -1.57 -8.06
N HIS A 469 24.44 -1.46 -9.32
CA HIS A 469 24.35 -2.60 -10.23
C HIS A 469 25.72 -3.05 -10.74
N ASN A 470 26.60 -2.10 -11.11
CA ASN A 470 27.88 -2.43 -11.72
C ASN A 470 28.92 -2.96 -10.71
N TYR A 471 28.87 -2.49 -9.47
CA TYR A 471 29.90 -2.78 -8.46
C TYR A 471 29.32 -3.45 -7.20
N GLY A 472 28.03 -3.28 -6.94
CA GLY A 472 27.39 -3.64 -5.68
C GLY A 472 27.86 -2.78 -4.51
N PHE A 473 28.40 -1.60 -4.76
CA PHE A 473 28.75 -0.57 -3.78
C PHE A 473 28.69 0.79 -4.48
N ILE A 474 28.68 1.88 -3.73
CA ILE A 474 28.51 3.23 -4.27
C ILE A 474 29.81 4.02 -4.09
N THR A 475 30.31 4.63 -5.16
CA THR A 475 31.49 5.49 -5.08
C THR A 475 31.11 6.94 -4.83
N ARG A 476 32.12 7.79 -4.56
CA ARG A 476 31.96 9.25 -4.43
C ARG A 476 31.49 9.97 -5.70
N SER A 477 31.27 9.26 -6.80
CA SER A 477 30.54 9.81 -7.95
C SER A 477 29.10 10.18 -7.59
N TYR A 478 28.56 9.60 -6.51
CA TYR A 478 27.27 9.94 -5.94
C TYR A 478 27.42 10.50 -4.52
N GLY A 479 26.64 11.53 -4.19
CA GLY A 479 26.46 11.98 -2.81
C GLY A 479 25.87 10.88 -1.94
N ARG A 480 26.12 10.95 -0.63
CA ARG A 480 25.67 10.00 0.40
C ARG A 480 26.11 8.56 0.12
N SER A 481 27.30 8.40 -0.46
CA SER A 481 27.76 7.12 -1.00
C SER A 481 27.70 5.98 0.02
N VAL A 482 28.09 6.22 1.28
CA VAL A 482 28.08 5.20 2.33
C VAL A 482 26.68 5.02 2.91
N THR A 483 25.96 6.12 3.20
CA THR A 483 24.57 6.06 3.65
C THR A 483 23.71 5.25 2.68
N ARG A 484 23.72 5.60 1.40
CA ARG A 484 22.95 4.90 0.36
C ARG A 484 23.33 3.42 0.26
N ALA A 485 24.60 3.07 0.47
CA ALA A 485 25.01 1.67 0.44
C ALA A 485 24.43 0.85 1.61
N VAL A 486 24.29 1.46 2.79
CA VAL A 486 23.62 0.83 3.95
C VAL A 486 22.12 0.74 3.71
N GLU A 487 21.50 1.85 3.30
CA GLU A 487 20.06 1.96 3.10
C GLU A 487 19.58 1.05 1.95
N TYR A 488 20.26 1.04 0.81
CA TYR A 488 19.92 0.15 -0.32
C TYR A 488 20.09 -1.33 0.05
N SER A 489 21.02 -1.65 0.96
CA SER A 489 21.16 -3.02 1.47
C SER A 489 19.93 -3.44 2.28
N VAL A 490 19.39 -2.56 3.12
CA VAL A 490 18.15 -2.81 3.85
C VAL A 490 16.97 -2.86 2.88
N ASN A 491 16.90 -1.96 1.89
CA ASN A 491 15.83 -1.98 0.90
C ASN A 491 15.86 -3.28 0.07
N ASP A 492 17.04 -3.78 -0.34
CA ASP A 492 17.15 -5.07 -1.03
C ASP A 492 16.78 -6.24 -0.09
N PHE A 493 17.10 -6.18 1.21
CA PHE A 493 16.57 -7.16 2.18
C PHE A 493 15.03 -7.16 2.21
N SER A 494 14.42 -5.98 2.16
CA SER A 494 12.97 -5.82 2.10
C SER A 494 12.37 -6.48 0.85
N LEU A 495 12.99 -6.33 -0.33
CA LEU A 495 12.58 -7.05 -1.54
C LEU A 495 12.71 -8.57 -1.37
N TYR A 496 13.78 -9.05 -0.74
CA TYR A 496 13.96 -10.47 -0.45
C TYR A 496 12.78 -11.02 0.36
N GLN A 497 12.35 -10.31 1.40
CA GLN A 497 11.25 -10.76 2.27
C GLN A 497 9.96 -10.98 1.48
N VAL A 498 9.58 -10.00 0.65
CA VAL A 498 8.34 -10.07 -0.14
C VAL A 498 8.48 -11.07 -1.28
N ALA A 499 9.61 -11.09 -2.00
CA ALA A 499 9.87 -12.05 -3.08
C ALA A 499 9.81 -13.50 -2.57
N SER A 500 10.42 -13.77 -1.41
CA SER A 500 10.42 -15.09 -0.79
C SER A 500 9.01 -15.52 -0.41
N GLY A 501 8.24 -14.62 0.20
CA GLY A 501 6.84 -14.87 0.53
C GLY A 501 5.94 -15.16 -0.65
N LEU A 502 6.18 -14.48 -1.78
CA LEU A 502 5.47 -14.69 -3.06
C LEU A 502 5.99 -15.90 -3.85
N GLY A 503 7.02 -16.61 -3.36
CA GLY A 503 7.58 -17.78 -4.04
C GLY A 503 8.48 -17.46 -5.24
N ASN A 504 8.94 -16.22 -5.39
CA ASN A 504 9.88 -15.79 -6.43
C ASN A 504 11.33 -16.06 -5.99
N ALA A 505 11.76 -17.32 -6.13
CA ALA A 505 13.05 -17.79 -5.63
C ALA A 505 14.26 -17.09 -6.26
N ASN A 506 14.19 -16.72 -7.54
CA ASN A 506 15.32 -16.08 -8.23
C ASN A 506 15.55 -14.66 -7.69
N ASP A 507 14.48 -13.88 -7.58
CA ASP A 507 14.58 -12.54 -7.01
C ASP A 507 14.92 -12.60 -5.52
N ALA A 508 14.34 -13.53 -4.77
CA ALA A 508 14.69 -13.73 -3.38
C ALA A 508 16.21 -13.95 -3.21
N SER A 509 16.82 -14.83 -4.02
CA SER A 509 18.27 -15.04 -4.00
C SER A 509 19.05 -13.78 -4.38
N LYS A 510 18.66 -13.11 -5.48
CA LYS A 510 19.31 -11.89 -5.98
C LYS A 510 19.33 -10.78 -4.92
N TYR A 511 18.18 -10.50 -4.32
CA TYR A 511 18.03 -9.41 -3.37
C TYR A 511 18.60 -9.77 -2.00
N LEU A 512 18.59 -11.03 -1.59
CA LEU A 512 19.32 -11.48 -0.39
C LEU A 512 20.82 -11.26 -0.54
N ASP A 513 21.40 -11.59 -1.70
CA ASP A 513 22.83 -11.35 -1.94
C ASP A 513 23.17 -9.85 -2.00
N ARG A 514 22.33 -9.05 -2.67
CA ARG A 514 22.50 -7.59 -2.69
C ARG A 514 22.32 -6.96 -1.31
N SER A 515 21.48 -7.51 -0.43
CA SER A 515 21.30 -7.01 0.93
C SER A 515 22.58 -7.07 1.78
N ARG A 516 23.58 -7.86 1.36
CA ARG A 516 24.88 -8.00 2.04
C ARG A 516 25.92 -7.01 1.53
N ASN A 517 25.57 -6.15 0.57
CA ASN A 517 26.51 -5.24 -0.09
C ASN A 517 27.05 -4.13 0.83
N TRP A 518 26.37 -3.78 1.93
CA TRP A 518 26.92 -2.86 2.96
C TRP A 518 28.33 -3.30 3.42
N ARG A 519 28.58 -4.61 3.47
CA ARG A 519 29.88 -5.20 3.83
C ARG A 519 31.02 -4.75 2.93
N LYS A 520 30.74 -4.33 1.68
CA LYS A 520 31.74 -3.82 0.74
C LYS A 520 32.24 -2.42 1.09
N HIS A 521 31.58 -1.70 2.00
CA HIS A 521 32.07 -0.46 2.57
C HIS A 521 32.81 -0.66 3.90
N TRP A 522 32.83 -1.88 4.46
CA TRP A 522 33.54 -2.15 5.71
C TRP A 522 35.05 -2.24 5.49
N ASN A 523 35.77 -1.24 5.98
CA ASN A 523 37.23 -1.25 6.00
C ASN A 523 37.74 -1.74 7.37
N PRO A 524 38.28 -2.98 7.47
CA PRO A 524 38.77 -3.53 8.74
C PRO A 524 39.94 -2.73 9.33
N SER A 525 40.66 -1.96 8.51
CA SER A 525 41.82 -1.16 8.93
C SER A 525 41.46 0.25 9.40
N ALA A 526 40.23 0.73 9.15
CA ALA A 526 39.76 1.98 9.72
C ALA A 526 39.69 1.84 11.24
N ALA A 527 40.21 2.81 11.99
CA ALA A 527 40.27 2.74 13.45
C ALA A 527 39.86 4.07 14.08
N SER A 528 39.18 3.98 15.23
CA SER A 528 38.74 5.14 16.01
C SER A 528 38.46 4.71 17.45
N LEU A 529 38.88 5.54 18.43
CA LEU A 529 38.68 5.32 19.87
C LEU A 529 39.04 3.90 20.37
N GLY A 530 40.09 3.30 19.80
CA GLY A 530 40.55 1.96 20.17
C GLY A 530 39.82 0.79 19.50
N PHE A 531 38.85 1.06 18.62
CA PHE A 531 38.15 0.04 17.83
C PHE A 531 38.64 0.04 16.38
N SER A 532 38.57 -1.12 15.73
CA SER A 532 38.91 -1.31 14.31
C SER A 532 37.69 -1.77 13.51
N GLY A 533 37.68 -1.48 12.21
CA GLY A 533 36.59 -1.81 11.29
C GLY A 533 35.49 -0.76 11.29
N PHE A 534 35.34 0.00 10.21
CA PHE A 534 34.25 0.97 10.04
C PHE A 534 33.76 0.99 8.60
N LEU A 535 32.50 1.39 8.41
CA LEU A 535 31.99 1.75 7.10
C LEU A 535 32.66 3.02 6.60
N VAL A 536 33.33 2.95 5.46
CA VAL A 536 34.05 4.08 4.86
C VAL A 536 33.74 4.22 3.37
N PRO A 537 33.88 5.43 2.80
CA PRO A 537 33.77 5.64 1.38
C PRO A 537 34.89 4.92 0.62
N ARG A 538 34.66 4.65 -0.67
CA ARG A 538 35.61 3.92 -1.50
C ARG A 538 35.63 4.40 -2.94
N THR A 539 36.79 4.20 -3.57
CA THR A 539 36.93 4.22 -5.02
C THR A 539 36.49 2.87 -5.59
N LYS A 540 36.59 2.71 -6.92
CA LYS A 540 36.34 1.42 -7.59
C LYS A 540 37.30 0.32 -7.12
N THR A 541 38.51 0.66 -6.67
CA THR A 541 39.58 -0.32 -6.36
C THR A 541 40.07 -0.29 -4.91
N SER A 542 39.82 0.77 -4.13
CA SER A 542 40.37 0.94 -2.79
C SER A 542 39.43 1.70 -1.85
N PHE A 543 39.57 1.48 -0.53
CA PHE A 543 38.95 2.33 0.47
C PHE A 543 39.60 3.72 0.51
N ILE A 544 38.80 4.74 0.81
CA ILE A 544 39.28 6.10 1.03
C ILE A 544 39.52 6.29 2.53
N GLN A 545 40.62 6.94 2.89
CA GLN A 545 40.91 7.26 4.27
C GLN A 545 39.81 8.20 4.82
N GLN A 546 39.19 7.78 5.92
CA GLN A 546 38.10 8.48 6.57
C GLN A 546 38.30 8.38 8.07
N ASP A 547 38.27 9.51 8.77
CA ASP A 547 38.11 9.52 10.22
C ASP A 547 36.66 9.17 10.55
N PRO A 548 36.39 8.07 11.29
CA PRO A 548 35.02 7.70 11.62
C PRO A 548 34.23 8.72 12.45
N LEU A 549 34.92 9.63 13.16
CA LEU A 549 34.31 10.70 13.95
C LEU A 549 33.99 11.96 13.13
N LEU A 550 34.32 11.96 11.84
CA LEU A 550 34.04 13.05 10.91
C LEU A 550 33.18 12.54 9.75
N CYS A 551 32.38 13.44 9.18
CA CYS A 551 31.46 13.16 8.08
C CYS A 551 31.49 14.23 6.98
N GLY A 552 32.48 15.12 7.00
CA GLY A 552 32.43 16.35 6.21
C GLY A 552 31.38 17.30 6.79
N GLY A 553 30.36 17.63 6.01
CA GLY A 553 29.18 18.39 6.46
C GLY A 553 28.05 17.53 7.03
N CYS A 554 28.13 16.19 6.98
CA CYS A 554 27.02 15.29 7.35
C CYS A 554 25.74 15.58 6.54
N TYR A 555 25.82 16.03 5.27
CA TYR A 555 24.62 16.45 4.52
C TYR A 555 24.59 15.86 3.10
N TRP A 556 23.78 16.43 2.21
CA TRP A 556 23.43 15.84 0.91
C TRP A 556 24.63 15.52 0.00
N ALA A 557 25.68 16.35 0.03
CA ALA A 557 26.86 16.20 -0.82
C ALA A 557 27.95 15.29 -0.21
N ASP A 558 27.85 14.98 1.09
CA ASP A 558 28.84 14.20 1.82
C ASP A 558 28.61 12.70 1.67
N ASP A 559 29.56 11.86 2.08
CA ASP A 559 29.41 10.41 2.04
C ASP A 559 28.37 9.86 3.02
N TYR A 560 28.09 10.62 4.09
CA TYR A 560 27.19 10.28 5.16
C TYR A 560 26.12 11.36 5.30
N TYR A 561 24.87 10.94 5.37
CA TYR A 561 23.72 11.81 5.63
C TYR A 561 23.39 11.83 7.13
N GLU A 562 23.54 13.00 7.75
CA GLU A 562 23.17 13.41 9.11
C GLU A 562 23.76 12.60 10.28
N ALA A 563 24.51 11.55 9.99
CA ALA A 563 25.16 10.68 10.97
C ALA A 563 26.64 10.45 10.62
N LEU A 564 27.41 10.06 11.62
CA LEU A 564 28.81 9.69 11.48
C LEU A 564 28.95 8.26 10.92
N SER A 565 30.16 7.95 10.43
CA SER A 565 30.56 6.57 10.11
C SER A 565 30.37 5.63 11.30
N TRP A 566 30.59 6.13 12.52
CA TRP A 566 30.28 5.41 13.76
C TRP A 566 28.83 4.94 13.84
N GLU A 567 27.87 5.84 13.60
CA GLU A 567 26.43 5.55 13.68
C GLU A 567 26.01 4.58 12.56
N TYR A 568 26.41 4.85 11.30
CA TYR A 568 26.08 3.98 10.18
C TYR A 568 26.70 2.58 10.28
N SER A 569 27.84 2.43 10.95
CA SER A 569 28.49 1.13 11.17
C SER A 569 27.65 0.17 12.04
N PHE A 570 26.52 0.63 12.59
CA PHE A 570 25.55 -0.18 13.33
C PHE A 570 24.21 -0.42 12.62
N ASN A 571 24.00 0.14 11.42
CA ASN A 571 22.66 0.25 10.81
C ASN A 571 22.23 -0.93 9.91
N ALA A 572 23.05 -1.99 9.75
CA ALA A 572 22.66 -3.17 8.97
C ALA A 572 21.88 -4.20 9.80
N HIS A 573 20.70 -3.80 10.30
CA HIS A 573 19.91 -4.57 11.29
C HIS A 573 19.38 -5.94 10.79
N HIS A 574 19.31 -6.15 9.48
CA HIS A 574 18.98 -7.44 8.86
C HIS A 574 20.13 -8.46 8.96
N ASP A 575 21.35 -8.00 9.26
CA ASP A 575 22.60 -8.75 9.15
C ASP A 575 23.46 -8.66 10.42
N MET A 576 22.80 -8.53 11.59
CA MET A 576 23.46 -8.22 12.87
C MET A 576 24.54 -9.23 13.27
N LYS A 577 24.34 -10.52 13.01
CA LYS A 577 25.36 -11.55 13.27
C LYS A 577 26.67 -11.29 12.52
N ALA A 578 26.60 -10.94 11.24
CA ALA A 578 27.78 -10.55 10.48
C ALA A 578 28.39 -9.25 11.04
N LEU A 579 27.56 -8.26 11.40
CA LEU A 579 28.01 -6.99 11.95
C LEU A 579 28.75 -7.14 13.29
N VAL A 580 28.25 -7.99 14.21
CA VAL A 580 28.90 -8.33 15.48
C VAL A 580 30.26 -9.00 15.22
N ASN A 581 30.31 -9.96 14.28
CA ASN A 581 31.57 -10.61 13.90
C ASN A 581 32.58 -9.62 13.30
N TYR A 582 32.13 -8.75 12.39
CA TYR A 582 32.96 -7.73 11.76
C TYR A 582 33.49 -6.70 12.78
N SER A 583 32.73 -6.47 13.85
CA SER A 583 33.11 -5.59 14.96
C SER A 583 34.10 -6.22 15.95
N GLY A 584 34.44 -7.50 15.80
CA GLY A 584 35.38 -8.21 16.67
C GLY A 584 34.73 -9.05 17.78
N GLY A 585 33.48 -9.49 17.57
CA GLY A 585 32.74 -10.38 18.48
C GLY A 585 32.02 -9.66 19.62
N ASP A 586 31.23 -10.40 20.38
CA ASP A 586 30.22 -9.90 21.34
C ASP A 586 30.76 -8.87 22.33
N THR A 587 31.87 -9.16 23.01
CA THR A 587 32.47 -8.25 24.00
C THR A 587 32.92 -6.94 23.36
N THR A 588 33.60 -7.03 22.21
CA THR A 588 34.08 -5.85 21.48
C THR A 588 32.91 -5.02 20.98
N PHE A 589 31.88 -5.68 20.43
CA PHE A 589 30.65 -5.04 19.97
C PHE A 589 29.92 -4.31 21.11
N SER A 590 29.74 -4.95 22.27
CA SER A 590 29.13 -4.34 23.45
C SER A 590 29.93 -3.12 23.94
N ASN A 591 31.27 -3.23 24.03
CA ASN A 591 32.11 -2.10 24.45
C ASN A 591 32.05 -0.94 23.44
N ARG A 592 31.97 -1.27 22.15
CA ARG A 592 31.87 -0.30 21.06
C ARG A 592 30.53 0.44 21.08
N LEU A 593 29.42 -0.26 21.34
CA LEU A 593 28.12 0.39 21.56
C LEU A 593 28.15 1.30 22.79
N ALA A 594 28.72 0.84 23.90
CA ALA A 594 28.82 1.65 25.13
C ALA A 594 29.60 2.96 24.90
N MET A 595 30.61 2.95 24.03
CA MET A 595 31.37 4.14 23.65
C MET A 595 30.50 5.23 23.01
N MET A 596 29.40 4.86 22.33
CA MET A 596 28.50 5.81 21.69
C MET A 596 27.90 6.82 22.68
N PHE A 597 27.73 6.40 23.94
CA PHE A 597 27.08 7.15 25.00
C PHE A 597 28.06 7.89 25.92
N VAL A 598 29.37 7.81 25.66
CA VAL A 598 30.38 8.52 26.46
C VAL A 598 30.40 10.00 26.04
N PRO A 599 30.27 10.95 26.99
CA PRO A 599 30.38 12.37 26.69
C PRO A 599 31.75 12.78 26.11
N GLY A 600 31.78 13.84 25.31
CA GLY A 600 33.00 14.46 24.81
C GLY A 600 33.74 13.69 23.70
N GLN A 601 33.12 12.65 23.12
CA GLN A 601 33.76 11.82 22.09
C GLN A 601 33.55 12.35 20.67
N ARG A 602 32.45 13.05 20.40
CA ARG A 602 32.15 13.66 19.11
C ARG A 602 32.80 15.05 19.02
N PRO A 603 33.67 15.32 18.04
CA PRO A 603 34.40 16.59 17.98
C PRO A 603 33.56 17.76 17.44
N ILE A 604 32.55 17.49 16.60
CA ILE A 604 31.71 18.51 15.95
C ILE A 604 30.26 18.03 15.92
N GLY A 605 29.34 18.89 16.35
CA GLY A 605 27.91 18.60 16.46
C GLY A 605 27.58 17.79 17.71
N SER A 606 26.29 17.70 18.05
CA SER A 606 25.79 17.01 19.25
C SER A 606 26.14 17.71 20.58
N GLU A 607 26.45 19.01 20.56
CA GLU A 607 26.82 19.79 21.75
C GLU A 607 25.71 19.76 22.82
N GLN A 608 24.45 19.83 22.38
CA GLN A 608 23.27 19.74 23.25
C GLN A 608 23.13 18.38 23.96
N PHE A 609 23.87 17.37 23.51
CA PHE A 609 23.90 16.02 24.09
C PHE A 609 25.26 15.71 24.72
N ASN A 610 25.98 16.73 25.20
CA ASN A 610 27.32 16.61 25.78
C ASN A 610 28.36 16.00 24.82
N ASN A 611 28.22 16.22 23.51
CA ASN A 611 29.15 15.74 22.50
C ASN A 611 29.29 14.20 22.51
N THR A 612 28.21 13.48 22.77
CA THR A 612 28.16 12.02 22.56
C THR A 612 28.11 11.70 21.06
N ILE A 613 28.55 10.49 20.69
CA ILE A 613 28.41 10.01 19.31
C ILE A 613 26.95 9.66 19.03
N PHE A 614 26.30 8.98 19.97
CA PHE A 614 24.85 8.76 19.94
C PHE A 614 24.14 10.11 19.92
N ASN A 615 23.26 10.29 18.94
CA ASN A 615 22.42 11.46 18.80
C ASN A 615 20.94 11.03 18.99
N PRO A 616 20.30 11.36 20.13
CA PRO A 616 18.90 11.01 20.37
C PRO A 616 17.91 11.77 19.47
N GLY A 617 18.34 12.89 18.87
CA GLY A 617 17.53 13.69 17.96
C GLY A 617 17.79 13.36 16.49
N ASN A 618 18.33 12.18 16.17
CA ASN A 618 18.49 11.73 14.80
C ASN A 618 18.30 10.21 14.64
N GLU A 619 17.60 9.86 13.58
CA GLU A 619 16.99 8.59 13.23
C GLU A 619 17.97 7.41 13.05
N PRO A 620 19.18 7.60 12.46
CA PRO A 620 20.17 6.53 12.37
C PRO A 620 20.62 5.98 13.73
N SER A 621 20.43 6.75 14.80
CA SER A 621 20.78 6.37 16.17
C SER A 621 19.64 5.66 16.92
N PHE A 622 18.40 5.65 16.41
CA PHE A 622 17.22 5.17 17.16
C PHE A 622 17.35 3.74 17.69
N THR A 623 17.92 2.83 16.89
CA THR A 623 18.05 1.42 17.29
C THR A 623 19.26 1.18 18.19
N THR A 624 20.26 2.08 18.20
CA THR A 624 21.55 1.91 18.89
C THR A 624 21.41 1.47 20.34
N PRO A 625 20.53 2.07 21.18
CA PRO A 625 20.39 1.64 22.57
C PRO A 625 19.91 0.21 22.72
N TYR A 626 19.18 -0.35 21.74
CA TYR A 626 18.60 -1.69 21.84
C TYR A 626 19.51 -2.79 21.28
N LEU A 627 20.60 -2.44 20.58
CA LEU A 627 21.47 -3.40 19.91
C LEU A 627 22.24 -4.32 20.87
N PHE A 628 22.33 -4.00 22.18
CA PHE A 628 22.93 -4.90 23.16
C PHE A 628 22.13 -6.21 23.33
N ASN A 629 20.85 -6.25 22.92
CA ASN A 629 20.06 -7.49 22.90
C ASN A 629 20.68 -8.56 21.99
N PHE A 630 21.39 -8.16 20.91
CA PHE A 630 22.06 -9.08 19.99
C PHE A 630 23.31 -9.77 20.56
N VAL A 631 23.79 -9.31 21.72
CA VAL A 631 24.97 -9.87 22.40
C VAL A 631 24.66 -10.25 23.85
N GLY A 632 23.39 -10.56 24.14
CA GLY A 632 22.97 -11.05 25.46
C GLY A 632 23.05 -10.03 26.60
N ARG A 633 23.12 -8.72 26.29
CA ARG A 633 23.24 -7.63 27.27
C ARG A 633 22.01 -6.73 27.32
N GLN A 634 20.85 -7.35 27.48
CA GLN A 634 19.55 -6.65 27.56
C GLN A 634 19.50 -5.64 28.72
N ASP A 635 20.24 -5.90 29.80
CA ASP A 635 20.42 -4.96 30.91
C ASP A 635 21.00 -3.62 30.46
N LEU A 636 21.99 -3.64 29.55
CA LEU A 636 22.56 -2.42 28.98
C LEU A 636 21.58 -1.75 28.04
N SER A 637 20.80 -2.52 27.26
CA SER A 637 19.76 -1.91 26.42
C SER A 637 18.75 -1.12 27.23
N VAL A 638 18.28 -1.70 28.34
CA VAL A 638 17.40 -1.00 29.28
C VAL A 638 18.09 0.22 29.89
N GLN A 639 19.35 0.09 30.33
CA GLN A 639 20.08 1.19 30.94
C GLN A 639 20.20 2.40 30.00
N TYR A 640 20.65 2.18 28.76
CA TYR A 640 20.88 3.27 27.81
C TYR A 640 19.59 3.83 27.22
N SER A 641 18.61 2.98 26.89
CA SER A 641 17.30 3.45 26.39
C SER A 641 16.55 4.27 27.44
N ARG A 642 16.54 3.84 28.71
CA ARG A 642 15.92 4.60 29.80
C ARG A 642 16.64 5.90 30.07
N ALA A 643 17.98 5.89 30.14
CA ALA A 643 18.75 7.10 30.33
C ALA A 643 18.49 8.13 29.22
N ALA A 644 18.46 7.71 27.96
CA ALA A 644 18.14 8.58 26.83
C ALA A 644 16.71 9.15 26.95
N ALA A 645 15.73 8.30 27.22
CA ALA A 645 14.34 8.73 27.34
C ALA A 645 14.13 9.73 28.49
N ASP A 646 14.62 9.40 29.69
CA ASP A 646 14.45 10.24 30.88
C ASP A 646 15.18 11.60 30.77
N THR A 647 16.28 11.64 30.01
CA THR A 647 17.08 12.86 29.84
C THR A 647 16.48 13.78 28.78
N TYR A 648 16.02 13.22 27.66
CA TYR A 648 15.74 14.00 26.46
C TYR A 648 14.26 14.14 26.10
N TYR A 649 13.35 13.40 26.77
CA TYR A 649 11.92 13.49 26.53
C TYR A 649 11.19 14.02 27.76
N GLN A 650 10.49 15.13 27.59
CA GLN A 650 9.70 15.77 28.64
C GLN A 650 8.38 16.30 28.05
N PRO A 651 7.28 16.35 28.82
CA PRO A 651 6.03 16.95 28.35
C PRO A 651 6.07 18.48 28.45
N THR A 652 7.05 19.10 27.79
CA THR A 652 7.30 20.55 27.77
C THR A 652 7.52 21.03 26.32
N ALA A 653 7.46 22.35 26.11
CA ALA A 653 7.62 22.92 24.78
C ALA A 653 8.96 22.57 24.10
N GLY A 654 10.06 22.55 24.84
CA GLY A 654 11.38 22.09 24.37
C GLY A 654 11.68 20.64 24.72
N GLY A 655 10.65 19.81 24.89
CA GLY A 655 10.76 18.48 25.47
C GLY A 655 11.08 17.35 24.49
N LEU A 656 11.49 17.66 23.26
CA LEU A 656 11.96 16.70 22.25
C LEU A 656 13.46 16.93 21.97
N PRO A 657 14.24 15.88 21.66
CA PRO A 657 15.67 16.01 21.40
C PRO A 657 16.00 16.69 20.06
N GLY A 658 15.07 16.68 19.11
CA GLY A 658 15.23 17.26 17.77
C GLY A 658 13.85 17.48 17.15
N ASN A 659 13.80 17.65 15.84
CA ASN A 659 12.55 17.67 15.09
C ASN A 659 11.67 16.48 15.50
N SER A 660 10.35 16.67 15.56
CA SER A 660 9.43 15.54 15.74
C SER A 660 9.47 14.58 14.55
N ASP A 661 9.83 15.08 13.35
CA ASP A 661 9.94 14.34 12.09
C ASP A 661 8.68 13.51 11.82
N ALA A 662 7.55 14.23 11.76
CA ALA A 662 6.21 13.66 11.59
C ALA A 662 5.86 12.58 12.63
N GLY A 663 6.36 12.69 13.87
CA GLY A 663 6.06 11.78 14.96
C GLY A 663 7.08 10.67 15.19
N ALA A 664 8.23 10.69 14.52
CA ALA A 664 9.28 9.69 14.66
C ALA A 664 9.88 9.67 16.07
N MET A 665 10.18 10.84 16.64
CA MET A 665 10.68 10.97 18.02
C MET A 665 9.66 10.45 19.04
N GLU A 666 8.39 10.80 18.83
CA GLU A 666 7.28 10.36 19.66
C GLU A 666 7.07 8.85 19.59
N SER A 667 7.19 8.27 18.40
CA SER A 667 7.11 6.81 18.21
C SER A 667 8.21 6.09 18.97
N TRP A 668 9.42 6.64 18.98
CA TRP A 668 10.55 6.05 19.70
C TRP A 668 10.29 5.97 21.22
N VAL A 669 9.80 7.06 21.82
CA VAL A 669 9.50 7.07 23.26
C VAL A 669 8.27 6.21 23.60
N LEU A 670 7.27 6.16 22.71
CA LEU A 670 6.12 5.26 22.87
C LEU A 670 6.54 3.79 22.91
N TRP A 671 7.43 3.36 22.01
CA TRP A 671 8.01 2.02 22.05
C TRP A 671 8.75 1.77 23.37
N SER A 672 9.62 2.69 23.78
CA SER A 672 10.32 2.61 25.07
C SER A 672 9.36 2.44 26.26
N MET A 673 8.21 3.13 26.26
CA MET A 673 7.17 3.03 27.29
C MET A 673 6.55 1.63 27.39
N THR A 674 6.35 0.96 26.25
CA THR A 674 5.84 -0.43 26.20
C THR A 674 6.86 -1.45 26.69
N GLY A 675 8.15 -1.09 26.70
CA GLY A 675 9.25 -2.01 26.93
C GLY A 675 9.57 -2.91 25.74
N LEU A 676 9.25 -2.46 24.52
CA LEU A 676 9.52 -3.18 23.27
C LEU A 676 10.14 -2.20 22.26
N TYR A 677 10.87 -2.72 21.28
CA TYR A 677 11.35 -1.94 20.14
C TYR A 677 11.32 -2.80 18.86
N PRO A 678 10.76 -2.31 17.73
CA PRO A 678 10.61 -3.12 16.51
C PRO A 678 11.92 -3.19 15.71
N ILE A 679 12.13 -4.32 15.02
CA ILE A 679 13.09 -4.39 13.92
C ILE A 679 12.28 -4.44 12.61
N THR A 680 12.19 -3.31 11.92
CA THR A 680 11.39 -3.17 10.70
C THR A 680 11.88 -4.09 9.57
N GLY A 681 10.92 -4.64 8.81
CA GLY A 681 11.16 -5.63 7.76
C GLY A 681 11.32 -7.06 8.32
N GLN A 682 11.12 -7.24 9.62
CA GLN A 682 11.21 -8.51 10.33
C GLN A 682 10.05 -8.64 11.32
N THR A 683 9.78 -9.86 11.79
CA THR A 683 8.78 -10.07 12.84
C THR A 683 9.31 -9.80 14.25
N THR A 684 10.61 -9.53 14.39
CA THR A 684 11.33 -9.42 15.67
C THR A 684 11.03 -8.11 16.42
N PHE A 685 10.81 -8.21 17.73
CA PHE A 685 10.80 -7.10 18.68
C PHE A 685 11.83 -7.36 19.77
N LEU A 686 12.64 -6.34 20.06
CA LEU A 686 13.62 -6.36 21.13
C LEU A 686 12.95 -5.98 22.45
N ILE A 687 13.21 -6.76 23.50
CA ILE A 687 12.64 -6.51 24.83
C ILE A 687 13.49 -5.46 25.55
N GLY A 688 12.86 -4.33 25.86
CA GLY A 688 13.35 -3.29 26.76
C GLY A 688 12.75 -3.46 28.16
N SER A 689 12.22 -2.37 28.72
CA SER A 689 11.57 -2.39 30.02
C SER A 689 10.30 -1.52 30.00
N PRO A 690 9.16 -1.97 30.53
CA PRO A 690 7.94 -1.18 30.56
C PRO A 690 7.98 -0.04 31.60
N TRP A 691 7.17 1.00 31.40
CA TRP A 691 7.13 2.20 32.28
C TRP A 691 5.95 2.22 33.25
N PHE A 692 4.93 1.38 33.02
CA PHE A 692 3.65 1.39 33.72
C PHE A 692 3.39 0.03 34.40
N HIS A 693 2.63 0.05 35.50
CA HIS A 693 2.18 -1.19 36.16
C HIS A 693 1.22 -1.98 35.28
N ASN A 694 0.38 -1.28 34.53
CA ASN A 694 -0.51 -1.86 33.54
C ASN A 694 -0.61 -0.92 32.34
N LEU A 695 -0.39 -1.46 31.15
CA LEU A 695 -0.62 -0.77 29.89
C LEU A 695 -1.32 -1.75 28.94
N THR A 696 -2.45 -1.33 28.39
CA THR A 696 -3.24 -2.12 27.45
C THR A 696 -3.21 -1.46 26.09
N ILE A 697 -2.82 -2.22 25.06
CA ILE A 697 -2.83 -1.79 23.67
C ILE A 697 -3.99 -2.47 22.95
N SER A 698 -4.87 -1.71 22.32
CA SER A 698 -5.93 -2.21 21.46
C SER A 698 -5.40 -2.47 20.05
N LEU A 699 -5.50 -3.71 19.58
CA LEU A 699 -4.91 -4.18 18.31
C LEU A 699 -5.91 -4.24 17.15
N GLY A 700 -7.16 -3.80 17.38
CA GLY A 700 -8.26 -3.94 16.43
C GLY A 700 -8.95 -5.32 16.50
N GLY A 701 -10.16 -5.42 15.95
CA GLY A 701 -10.94 -6.67 15.95
C GLY A 701 -11.27 -7.22 17.35
N GLY A 702 -11.25 -6.37 18.39
CA GLY A 702 -11.44 -6.76 19.79
C GLY A 702 -10.22 -7.41 20.45
N LYS A 703 -9.09 -7.54 19.76
CA LYS A 703 -7.83 -8.07 20.30
C LYS A 703 -7.09 -7.01 21.11
N THR A 704 -6.39 -7.45 22.15
CA THR A 704 -5.59 -6.57 23.01
C THR A 704 -4.25 -7.21 23.37
N LEU A 705 -3.22 -6.39 23.53
CA LEU A 705 -2.01 -6.75 24.25
C LEU A 705 -2.06 -6.13 25.65
N GLN A 706 -1.98 -6.96 26.69
CA GLN A 706 -1.82 -6.50 28.08
C GLN A 706 -0.35 -6.57 28.50
N ILE A 707 0.22 -5.43 28.91
CA ILE A 707 1.57 -5.34 29.46
C ILE A 707 1.42 -5.01 30.95
N THR A 708 1.85 -5.91 31.83
CA THR A 708 1.83 -5.68 33.28
C THR A 708 3.22 -5.78 33.87
N SER A 709 3.45 -5.01 34.94
CA SER A 709 4.77 -4.86 35.54
C SER A 709 4.67 -4.75 37.05
N THR A 710 5.43 -5.57 37.76
CA THR A 710 5.57 -5.47 39.22
C THR A 710 6.83 -4.68 39.60
N ASN A 711 6.79 -3.98 40.73
CA ASN A 711 7.85 -3.13 41.28
C ASN A 711 8.22 -1.90 40.44
N VAL A 712 7.36 -1.43 39.52
CA VAL A 712 7.64 -0.20 38.78
C VAL A 712 7.82 0.97 39.74
N THR A 713 8.92 1.69 39.61
CA THR A 713 9.15 2.95 40.31
C THR A 713 8.58 4.11 39.49
N THR A 714 7.69 4.86 40.11
CA THR A 714 7.02 6.03 39.52
C THR A 714 7.77 7.35 39.75
N THR A 715 8.84 7.34 40.56
CA THR A 715 9.62 8.52 40.95
C THR A 715 11.05 8.49 40.39
N THR A 716 11.64 9.66 40.16
CA THR A 716 12.99 9.86 39.58
C THR A 716 14.16 9.58 40.54
N SER A 717 13.93 8.83 41.63
CA SER A 717 15.00 8.56 42.60
C SER A 717 16.05 7.57 42.06
N SER A 718 17.30 7.65 42.53
CA SER A 718 18.46 6.85 42.11
C SER A 718 18.37 5.33 42.29
N SER A 719 17.22 4.81 42.74
CA SER A 719 16.95 3.39 42.93
C SER A 719 15.78 2.88 42.07
N GLN A 720 15.63 3.44 40.86
CA GLN A 720 14.56 3.01 39.95
C GLN A 720 14.68 1.53 39.57
N ALA A 721 13.59 0.80 39.75
CA ALA A 721 13.44 -0.57 39.33
C ALA A 721 13.09 -0.63 37.84
N ILE A 722 14.10 -0.46 36.99
CA ILE A 722 13.97 -0.53 35.53
C ILE A 722 14.41 -1.88 34.96
N PHE A 723 15.28 -2.62 35.65
CA PHE A 723 15.87 -3.84 35.10
C PHE A 723 14.89 -5.00 35.17
N VAL A 724 14.71 -5.71 34.06
CA VAL A 724 13.88 -6.92 34.00
C VAL A 724 14.53 -8.03 34.82
N GLN A 725 13.73 -8.68 35.67
CA GLN A 725 14.11 -9.79 36.55
C GLN A 725 13.54 -11.12 36.04
N SER A 726 12.36 -11.08 35.43
CA SER A 726 11.74 -12.19 34.73
C SER A 726 10.61 -11.67 33.85
N LEU A 727 10.29 -12.41 32.80
CA LEU A 727 9.14 -12.16 31.93
C LEU A 727 8.30 -13.43 31.79
N LYS A 728 6.97 -13.27 31.75
CA LYS A 728 6.07 -14.28 31.18
C LYS A 728 5.42 -13.74 29.92
N VAL A 729 5.34 -14.58 28.90
CA VAL A 729 4.61 -14.32 27.65
C VAL A 729 3.43 -15.29 27.62
N ASN A 730 2.21 -14.77 27.58
CA ASN A 730 0.97 -15.55 27.59
C ASN A 730 0.93 -16.58 28.74
N GLY A 731 1.41 -16.18 29.93
CA GLY A 731 1.45 -16.99 31.14
C GLY A 731 2.65 -17.95 31.24
N GLN A 732 3.43 -18.14 30.17
CA GLN A 732 4.60 -19.02 30.15
C GLN A 732 5.88 -18.27 30.48
N PRO A 733 6.81 -18.84 31.27
CA PRO A 733 8.14 -18.25 31.47
C PRO A 733 8.84 -17.98 30.14
N TRP A 734 9.42 -16.79 30.00
CA TRP A 734 10.16 -16.38 28.82
C TRP A 734 11.58 -15.97 29.19
N ASN A 735 12.55 -16.57 28.52
CA ASN A 735 13.99 -16.46 28.83
C ASN A 735 14.80 -15.96 27.62
N ARG A 736 14.15 -15.34 26.63
CA ARG A 736 14.78 -14.65 25.49
C ARG A 736 14.64 -13.14 25.64
N SER A 737 15.62 -12.37 25.17
CA SER A 737 15.62 -10.89 25.17
C SER A 737 14.87 -10.29 23.97
N TRP A 738 14.11 -11.11 23.26
CA TRP A 738 13.34 -10.74 22.08
C TRP A 738 12.11 -11.64 21.96
N LEU A 739 11.18 -11.23 21.11
CA LEU A 739 9.98 -11.98 20.74
C LEU A 739 9.59 -11.65 19.30
N THR A 740 8.57 -12.32 18.78
CA THR A 740 8.03 -12.10 17.43
C THR A 740 6.65 -11.46 17.45
N TYR A 741 6.23 -10.92 16.31
CA TYR A 741 4.89 -10.38 16.10
C TYR A 741 3.78 -11.38 16.47
N ASP A 742 3.98 -12.66 16.12
CA ASP A 742 3.00 -13.71 16.37
C ASP A 742 2.86 -14.07 17.86
N ASP A 743 3.91 -13.83 18.66
CA ASP A 743 3.89 -14.13 20.09
C ASP A 743 2.90 -13.24 20.87
N ILE A 744 2.68 -11.98 20.42
CA ILE A 744 1.95 -10.98 21.21
C ILE A 744 0.95 -10.11 20.45
N PHE A 745 1.11 -9.92 19.13
CA PHE A 745 0.28 -8.99 18.37
C PHE A 745 -0.74 -9.71 17.49
N ALA A 746 -0.35 -10.75 16.74
CA ALA A 746 -1.23 -11.38 15.75
C ALA A 746 -2.60 -11.82 16.31
N ASN A 747 -2.62 -12.36 17.54
CA ASN A 747 -3.83 -12.84 18.21
C ASN A 747 -4.19 -12.07 19.49
N GLY A 748 -3.50 -10.95 19.77
CA GLY A 748 -3.42 -10.40 21.11
C GLY A 748 -2.61 -11.28 22.05
N GLY A 749 -2.33 -10.77 23.25
CA GLY A 749 -1.44 -11.45 24.16
C GLY A 749 -1.26 -10.74 25.49
N ARG A 750 -0.35 -11.28 26.30
CA ARG A 750 -0.01 -10.74 27.61
C ARG A 750 1.48 -10.86 27.89
N LEU A 751 2.07 -9.76 28.38
CA LEU A 751 3.43 -9.68 28.88
C LEU A 751 3.39 -9.34 30.37
N ASP A 752 3.94 -10.20 31.23
CA ASP A 752 4.02 -9.97 32.68
C ASP A 752 5.48 -9.84 33.11
N PHE A 753 5.92 -8.59 33.33
CA PHE A 753 7.26 -8.22 33.76
C PHE A 753 7.39 -8.19 35.29
N VAL A 754 8.53 -8.65 35.78
CA VAL A 754 9.00 -8.36 37.14
C VAL A 754 10.22 -7.46 37.03
N LEU A 755 10.16 -6.27 37.61
CA LEU A 755 11.27 -5.31 37.58
C LEU A 755 12.03 -5.27 38.90
N GLY A 756 13.27 -4.81 38.84
CA GLY A 756 14.17 -4.67 39.99
C GLY A 756 15.22 -3.57 39.78
N PRO A 757 15.83 -3.08 40.86
CA PRO A 757 16.76 -1.94 40.82
C PRO A 757 18.17 -2.30 40.35
N ARG A 758 18.46 -3.58 40.09
CA ARG A 758 19.77 -4.05 39.64
C ARG A 758 19.63 -5.00 38.44
N PRO A 759 20.62 -5.03 37.53
CA PRO A 759 20.67 -6.00 36.46
C PRO A 759 20.51 -7.43 36.96
N SER A 760 19.84 -8.27 36.18
CA SER A 760 19.72 -9.71 36.41
C SER A 760 19.99 -10.45 35.09
N ASN A 761 20.42 -11.71 35.19
CA ASN A 761 20.60 -12.57 34.02
C ASN A 761 19.32 -13.40 33.77
N TRP A 762 18.21 -12.74 33.43
CA TRP A 762 16.92 -13.39 33.25
C TRP A 762 16.74 -14.04 31.87
N SER A 763 17.40 -13.50 30.83
CA SER A 763 17.35 -14.03 29.47
C SER A 763 18.32 -15.20 29.28
N THR A 764 18.12 -16.26 30.06
CA THR A 764 19.07 -17.38 30.20
C THR A 764 19.18 -18.30 28.98
N ASP A 765 18.30 -18.17 27.99
CA ASP A 765 18.34 -19.00 26.78
C ASP A 765 19.62 -18.73 25.95
N GLY A 766 20.17 -17.52 26.03
CA GLY A 766 21.38 -17.12 25.30
C GLY A 766 21.19 -16.96 23.78
N SER A 767 20.04 -17.35 23.21
CA SER A 767 19.75 -17.19 21.78
C SER A 767 19.65 -15.70 21.39
N PRO A 768 20.53 -15.19 20.51
CA PRO A 768 20.40 -13.81 20.02
C PRO A 768 19.13 -13.65 19.18
N PRO A 769 18.64 -12.42 18.96
CA PRO A 769 17.59 -12.17 18.00
C PRO A 769 18.02 -12.60 16.58
N PRO A 770 17.07 -13.01 15.72
CA PRO A 770 17.38 -13.52 14.38
C PRO A 770 18.19 -12.55 13.53
N SER A 771 19.08 -13.08 12.68
CA SER A 771 19.86 -12.31 11.70
C SER A 771 19.66 -12.89 10.29
N PRO A 772 18.48 -12.69 9.68
CA PRO A 772 18.03 -13.41 8.49
C PRO A 772 18.91 -13.20 7.24
N ALA A 773 19.71 -12.14 7.16
CA ALA A 773 20.66 -11.97 6.04
C ALA A 773 21.96 -12.78 6.21
N THR A 774 22.35 -13.14 7.44
CA THR A 774 23.51 -14.00 7.71
C THR A 774 23.12 -15.47 7.79
N GLU A 775 21.93 -15.76 8.32
CA GLU A 775 21.45 -17.11 8.61
C GLU A 775 20.53 -17.61 7.50
N ASP A 776 20.50 -18.92 7.24
CA ASP A 776 19.53 -19.54 6.32
C ASP A 776 18.13 -19.57 6.96
N VAL A 777 17.58 -18.40 7.32
CA VAL A 777 16.21 -18.27 7.83
C VAL A 777 15.32 -18.07 6.62
N VAL A 778 14.73 -19.16 6.13
CA VAL A 778 13.61 -19.07 5.18
C VAL A 778 12.45 -18.38 5.90
N PRO A 779 11.88 -17.26 5.40
CA PRO A 779 10.72 -16.62 6.01
C PRO A 779 9.61 -17.66 6.21
N PRO A 780 8.83 -17.58 7.31
CA PRO A 780 7.82 -18.58 7.58
C PRO A 780 6.93 -18.77 6.35
N PRO A 781 6.79 -20.00 5.83
CA PRO A 781 5.95 -20.25 4.69
C PRO A 781 4.51 -19.87 5.06
N LEU A 782 3.90 -19.05 4.21
CA LEU A 782 2.50 -18.63 4.29
C LEU A 782 1.60 -19.77 4.78
N VAL A 783 1.12 -19.68 6.03
CA VAL A 783 -0.04 -20.43 6.51
C VAL A 783 -1.24 -19.61 6.06
N LEU A 784 -1.83 -19.98 4.93
CA LEU A 784 -3.14 -19.45 4.56
C LEU A 784 -4.07 -19.70 5.76
N PRO A 785 -4.85 -18.72 6.24
CA PRO A 785 -5.98 -19.06 7.07
C PRO A 785 -6.79 -20.06 6.24
N SER A 786 -7.01 -21.25 6.82
CA SER A 786 -7.88 -22.25 6.23
C SER A 786 -9.13 -21.57 5.70
N VAL A 787 -9.54 -21.95 4.49
CA VAL A 787 -10.70 -21.43 3.71
C VAL A 787 -12.04 -21.74 4.43
N VAL A 788 -12.14 -21.46 5.73
CA VAL A 788 -13.21 -21.90 6.63
C VAL A 788 -13.81 -20.74 7.44
N GLU A 789 -13.30 -19.51 7.36
CA GLU A 789 -13.86 -18.38 8.14
C GLU A 789 -14.43 -17.19 7.35
N GLN A 790 -14.62 -17.31 6.02
CA GLN A 790 -15.34 -16.28 5.24
C GLN A 790 -16.87 -16.50 5.12
N ASP A 791 -17.43 -17.55 5.71
CA ASP A 791 -18.87 -17.90 5.59
C ASP A 791 -19.73 -17.62 6.84
N ARG A 792 -19.24 -16.80 7.79
CA ARG A 792 -20.03 -16.43 8.99
C ARG A 792 -20.15 -14.92 9.22
N PHE A 793 -20.63 -14.19 8.23
CA PHE A 793 -21.38 -12.94 8.46
C PHE A 793 -22.68 -12.96 7.64
N ARG A 794 -23.61 -13.82 8.08
CA ARG A 794 -25.02 -13.74 7.68
C ARG A 794 -25.63 -12.48 8.32
N TRP A 795 -25.83 -11.44 7.51
CA TRP A 795 -26.72 -10.33 7.82
C TRP A 795 -28.16 -10.86 7.96
N ARG A 796 -28.61 -11.08 9.19
CA ARG A 796 -30.05 -11.23 9.48
C ARG A 796 -30.65 -9.85 9.64
N VAL A 797 -31.45 -9.53 8.64
CA VAL A 797 -32.45 -8.46 8.58
C VAL A 797 -33.53 -8.72 9.64
N GLU A 798 -33.76 -7.75 10.53
CA GLU A 798 -35.10 -7.48 11.07
C GLU A 798 -35.31 -5.95 11.13
N ARG A 799 -36.28 -5.46 10.34
CA ARG A 799 -36.94 -4.15 10.48
C ARG A 799 -38.26 -4.36 11.24
N PRO A 800 -38.83 -3.31 11.88
CA PRO A 800 -39.96 -2.62 11.25
C PRO A 800 -39.88 -1.07 11.38
N VAL A 801 -40.00 -0.30 10.30
CA VAL A 801 -41.22 0.28 9.66
C VAL A 801 -41.79 1.53 10.38
N LEU A 802 -41.51 2.71 9.81
CA LEU A 802 -42.45 3.78 9.37
C LEU A 802 -41.63 5.00 8.87
N ALA A 803 -41.52 5.17 7.54
CA ALA A 803 -42.11 6.28 6.75
C ALA A 803 -41.49 7.68 7.02
N SER A 804 -41.08 8.51 6.07
CA SER A 804 -41.01 8.53 4.60
C SER A 804 -40.46 9.92 4.22
N LEU A 805 -39.52 10.02 3.26
CA LEU A 805 -39.43 11.03 2.16
C LEU A 805 -38.00 11.35 1.69
N VAL A 806 -37.76 10.91 0.43
CA VAL A 806 -36.90 11.46 -0.64
C VAL A 806 -35.39 11.14 -0.66
N SER A 807 -35.09 10.16 -1.52
CA SER A 807 -33.85 9.79 -2.19
C SER A 807 -33.45 10.75 -3.34
N ALA A 808 -32.15 10.92 -3.61
CA ALA A 808 -31.49 10.66 -4.91
C ALA A 808 -30.05 11.23 -4.98
N VAL A 809 -29.21 10.60 -5.81
CA VAL A 809 -27.85 10.98 -6.29
C VAL A 809 -26.66 10.40 -5.49
N SER A 810 -26.26 9.17 -5.83
CA SER A 810 -24.86 8.78 -6.16
C SER A 810 -24.69 7.26 -6.37
N ALA A 811 -25.57 6.66 -7.18
CA ALA A 811 -25.36 5.33 -7.79
C ALA A 811 -25.15 5.45 -9.32
N THR A 812 -24.80 6.66 -9.81
CA THR A 812 -24.95 7.01 -11.22
C THR A 812 -23.62 7.21 -11.98
N LEU A 813 -22.46 7.12 -11.33
CA LEU A 813 -21.19 7.51 -11.97
C LEU A 813 -20.41 6.35 -12.65
N VAL A 814 -20.50 5.12 -12.16
CA VAL A 814 -19.87 3.96 -12.82
C VAL A 814 -20.76 3.37 -13.93
N ILE A 815 -22.08 3.48 -13.78
CA ILE A 815 -23.03 3.11 -14.84
C ILE A 815 -22.95 4.11 -16.01
N SER A 816 -22.54 5.36 -15.78
CA SER A 816 -22.45 6.40 -16.83
C SER A 816 -21.31 6.21 -17.83
N ALA A 817 -20.19 5.57 -17.52
CA ALA A 817 -19.12 5.34 -18.50
C ALA A 817 -19.51 4.24 -19.52
N VAL A 818 -20.18 3.20 -19.04
CA VAL A 818 -20.79 2.15 -19.88
C VAL A 818 -22.03 2.69 -20.60
N TYR A 819 -22.85 3.54 -19.96
CA TYR A 819 -23.98 4.22 -20.61
C TYR A 819 -23.56 5.26 -21.65
N LEU A 820 -22.44 5.98 -21.50
CA LEU A 820 -21.99 6.97 -22.49
C LEU A 820 -21.37 6.30 -23.72
N CYS A 821 -20.68 5.16 -23.54
CA CYS A 821 -20.18 4.37 -24.67
C CYS A 821 -21.32 3.65 -25.41
N LEU A 822 -22.34 3.15 -24.69
CA LEU A 822 -23.53 2.52 -25.28
C LEU A 822 -24.56 3.54 -25.84
N ARG A 823 -24.70 4.75 -25.28
CA ARG A 823 -25.57 5.81 -25.84
C ARG A 823 -25.00 6.40 -27.13
N ARG A 824 -23.68 6.45 -27.32
CA ARG A 824 -23.12 6.85 -28.62
C ARG A 824 -23.48 5.90 -29.76
N ARG A 825 -23.90 4.66 -29.47
CA ARG A 825 -24.37 3.67 -30.47
C ARG A 825 -25.88 3.69 -30.76
N ARG A 826 -26.69 4.50 -30.07
CA ARG A 826 -28.16 4.60 -30.30
C ARG A 826 -28.63 5.88 -31.01
N SER A 827 -27.72 6.64 -31.60
CA SER A 827 -28.03 7.85 -32.38
C SER A 827 -27.24 7.89 -33.69
N GLN A 828 -27.42 6.89 -34.56
CA GLN A 828 -27.16 7.07 -35.99
C GLN A 828 -28.33 6.50 -36.78
N SER A 829 -29.31 7.37 -37.04
CA SER A 829 -30.23 7.18 -38.16
C SER A 829 -29.42 7.20 -39.45
N LEU A 830 -29.49 6.09 -40.19
CA LEU A 830 -29.25 5.92 -41.63
C LEU A 830 -29.00 7.23 -42.40
N GLY A 831 -27.73 7.62 -42.50
CA GLY A 831 -27.21 8.50 -43.54
C GLY A 831 -26.31 7.68 -44.45
N LYS A 832 -26.65 7.58 -45.73
CA LYS A 832 -25.87 6.88 -46.76
C LYS A 832 -24.46 7.49 -46.85
N GLY A 833 -23.44 6.73 -46.45
CA GLY A 833 -22.05 7.07 -46.66
C GLY A 833 -21.16 5.89 -46.27
N GLN A 834 -20.41 5.36 -47.24
CA GLN A 834 -19.42 4.29 -47.04
C GLN A 834 -18.40 4.71 -45.96
N ALA A 835 -18.47 4.10 -44.79
CA ALA A 835 -17.40 4.08 -43.81
C ALA A 835 -17.24 2.63 -43.34
N HIS A 836 -16.05 2.06 -43.52
CA HIS A 836 -15.69 0.73 -43.05
C HIS A 836 -15.93 0.63 -41.53
N GLN A 837 -17.09 0.10 -41.11
CA GLN A 837 -17.39 -0.20 -39.72
C GLN A 837 -16.70 -1.51 -39.33
N ILE A 838 -15.84 -1.44 -38.32
CA ILE A 838 -15.15 -2.60 -37.75
C ILE A 838 -16.18 -3.45 -36.98
N PRO A 839 -16.32 -4.75 -37.27
CA PRO A 839 -17.23 -5.66 -36.55
C PRO A 839 -17.02 -5.62 -35.03
N THR A 840 -18.10 -5.58 -34.27
CA THR A 840 -18.05 -5.65 -32.80
C THR A 840 -18.12 -7.11 -32.34
N THR A 841 -17.18 -7.51 -31.48
CA THR A 841 -17.03 -8.88 -30.98
C THR A 841 -17.14 -8.93 -29.46
N GLU A 842 -17.97 -9.81 -28.96
CA GLU A 842 -18.29 -9.93 -27.54
C GLU A 842 -17.83 -11.30 -27.05
N VAL A 843 -16.88 -11.32 -26.12
CA VAL A 843 -16.37 -12.54 -25.48
C VAL A 843 -17.05 -12.70 -24.13
N ILE A 844 -17.67 -13.85 -23.90
CA ILE A 844 -18.40 -14.14 -22.66
C ILE A 844 -17.54 -15.07 -21.78
N GLY A 845 -17.13 -14.60 -20.61
CA GLY A 845 -16.33 -15.32 -19.62
C GLY A 845 -14.87 -14.87 -19.58
N GLY A 846 -14.43 -14.31 -18.45
CA GLY A 846 -13.08 -13.82 -18.18
C GLY A 846 -12.17 -14.85 -17.50
N GLY A 847 -12.33 -16.15 -17.78
CA GLY A 847 -11.32 -17.14 -17.43
C GLY A 847 -10.06 -17.02 -18.31
N VAL A 848 -8.99 -17.76 -18.00
CA VAL A 848 -7.72 -17.72 -18.76
C VAL A 848 -7.90 -17.92 -20.27
N VAL A 849 -8.85 -18.76 -20.68
CA VAL A 849 -9.17 -19.00 -22.09
C VAL A 849 -9.89 -17.80 -22.71
N GLY A 850 -10.87 -17.23 -22.00
CA GLY A 850 -11.61 -16.07 -22.47
C GLY A 850 -10.72 -14.82 -22.56
N LEU A 851 -9.81 -14.63 -21.60
CA LEU A 851 -8.79 -13.59 -21.65
C LEU A 851 -7.84 -13.76 -22.84
N ALA A 852 -7.35 -14.98 -23.08
CA ALA A 852 -6.47 -15.26 -24.23
C ALA A 852 -7.18 -15.01 -25.57
N VAL A 853 -8.46 -15.38 -25.68
CA VAL A 853 -9.30 -15.09 -26.85
C VAL A 853 -9.53 -13.60 -27.02
N ALA A 854 -9.96 -12.91 -25.96
CA ALA A 854 -10.23 -11.48 -25.99
C ALA A 854 -8.98 -10.68 -26.40
N ARG A 855 -7.82 -11.03 -25.82
CA ARG A 855 -6.52 -10.45 -26.19
C ARG A 855 -6.21 -10.66 -27.67
N ALA A 856 -6.27 -11.90 -28.16
CA ALA A 856 -5.94 -12.21 -29.56
C ALA A 856 -6.85 -11.45 -30.55
N LEU A 857 -8.15 -11.35 -30.26
CA LEU A 857 -9.10 -10.60 -31.07
C LEU A 857 -8.83 -9.09 -31.02
N ALA A 858 -8.54 -8.53 -29.85
CA ALA A 858 -8.25 -7.10 -29.68
C ALA A 858 -6.94 -6.71 -30.38
N GLU A 859 -5.87 -7.50 -30.20
CA GLU A 859 -4.59 -7.32 -30.89
C GLU A 859 -4.76 -7.37 -32.41
N ARG A 860 -5.56 -8.33 -32.90
CA ARG A 860 -5.88 -8.42 -34.33
C ARG A 860 -6.62 -7.18 -34.81
N ALA A 861 -7.69 -6.78 -34.13
CA ALA A 861 -8.48 -5.63 -34.50
C ALA A 861 -7.66 -4.33 -34.54
N ALA A 862 -6.79 -4.13 -33.54
CA ALA A 862 -5.87 -2.99 -33.48
C ALA A 862 -4.90 -2.99 -34.67
N ALA A 863 -4.41 -4.16 -35.10
CA ALA A 863 -3.51 -4.28 -36.24
C ALA A 863 -4.17 -4.00 -37.61
N VAL A 864 -5.49 -4.16 -37.74
CA VAL A 864 -6.21 -3.89 -39.01
C VAL A 864 -6.85 -2.49 -39.06
N ALA A 865 -6.84 -1.74 -37.95
CA ALA A 865 -7.44 -0.41 -37.91
C ALA A 865 -6.57 0.61 -38.70
N PRO A 866 -7.16 1.44 -39.59
CA PRO A 866 -6.40 2.45 -40.33
C PRO A 866 -5.80 3.50 -39.38
N SER A 867 -4.52 3.83 -39.59
CA SER A 867 -3.69 4.70 -38.75
C SER A 867 -4.15 6.17 -38.61
N SER A 868 -5.28 6.54 -39.23
CA SER A 868 -5.79 7.91 -39.30
C SER A 868 -7.03 8.19 -38.44
N SER A 869 -7.52 7.25 -37.63
CA SER A 869 -8.64 7.50 -36.71
C SER A 869 -8.15 7.85 -35.29
N ALA A 870 -8.50 9.05 -34.81
CA ALA A 870 -8.01 9.64 -33.55
C ALA A 870 -8.56 9.00 -32.25
N SER A 871 -9.04 7.76 -32.32
CA SER A 871 -9.34 6.88 -31.18
C SER A 871 -9.59 5.48 -31.76
N PRO A 872 -8.84 4.44 -31.37
CA PRO A 872 -9.23 3.08 -31.72
C PRO A 872 -10.52 2.79 -30.95
N ALA A 873 -11.66 2.92 -31.61
CA ALA A 873 -12.93 2.50 -31.02
C ALA A 873 -12.81 1.00 -30.75
N SER A 874 -12.80 0.63 -29.46
CA SER A 874 -12.74 -0.77 -29.02
C SER A 874 -13.77 -1.62 -29.77
N SER A 875 -13.28 -2.62 -30.49
CA SER A 875 -14.12 -3.58 -31.21
C SER A 875 -14.38 -4.86 -30.40
N VAL A 876 -13.73 -5.04 -29.24
CA VAL A 876 -13.82 -6.26 -28.43
C VAL A 876 -14.22 -5.95 -26.99
N LEU A 877 -15.36 -6.49 -26.57
CA LEU A 877 -15.89 -6.38 -25.21
C LEU A 877 -15.83 -7.75 -24.51
N LEU A 878 -15.19 -7.81 -23.35
CA LEU A 878 -15.13 -9.00 -22.49
C LEU A 878 -16.15 -8.87 -21.35
N LEU A 879 -17.18 -9.71 -21.36
CA LEU A 879 -18.22 -9.78 -20.32
C LEU A 879 -17.82 -10.84 -19.27
N GLU A 880 -17.59 -10.41 -18.03
CA GLU A 880 -17.29 -11.29 -16.89
C GLU A 880 -18.42 -11.18 -15.85
N ARG A 881 -18.99 -12.31 -15.43
CA ARG A 881 -20.12 -12.34 -14.49
C ARG A 881 -19.72 -11.93 -13.06
N HIS A 882 -18.46 -12.15 -12.70
CA HIS A 882 -17.88 -11.81 -11.41
C HIS A 882 -17.25 -10.42 -11.42
N ASN A 883 -17.00 -9.86 -10.24
CA ASN A 883 -16.38 -8.54 -10.12
C ASN A 883 -14.90 -8.53 -10.53
N THR A 884 -14.27 -9.71 -10.65
CA THR A 884 -12.89 -9.89 -11.10
C THR A 884 -12.78 -11.10 -12.02
N VAL A 885 -11.78 -11.08 -12.91
CA VAL A 885 -11.52 -12.16 -13.87
C VAL A 885 -10.91 -13.40 -13.21
N GLY A 886 -11.07 -14.56 -13.82
CA GLY A 886 -10.35 -15.78 -13.43
C GLY A 886 -10.83 -16.49 -12.18
N THR A 887 -11.96 -16.12 -11.58
CA THR A 887 -12.38 -16.54 -10.22
C THR A 887 -12.90 -17.99 -10.08
N GLU A 888 -13.15 -18.69 -11.19
CA GLU A 888 -13.70 -20.06 -11.19
C GLU A 888 -12.64 -21.12 -11.50
N THR A 889 -12.80 -21.86 -12.61
CA THR A 889 -11.89 -22.94 -13.01
C THR A 889 -10.44 -22.46 -13.17
N SER A 890 -10.22 -21.20 -13.57
CA SER A 890 -8.87 -20.67 -13.82
C SER A 890 -8.09 -20.36 -12.54
N ALA A 891 -8.72 -19.94 -11.45
CA ALA A 891 -8.05 -19.73 -10.15
C ALA A 891 -7.85 -21.04 -9.36
N ARG A 892 -8.52 -22.12 -9.76
CA ARG A 892 -8.62 -23.37 -8.97
C ARG A 892 -8.18 -24.58 -9.79
N ASN A 893 -7.02 -24.51 -10.44
CA ASN A 893 -6.46 -25.62 -11.23
C ASN A 893 -5.09 -26.06 -10.68
N SER A 894 -4.40 -26.97 -11.37
CA SER A 894 -3.11 -27.54 -10.93
C SER A 894 -1.89 -26.69 -11.30
N GLU A 895 -2.06 -25.64 -12.09
CA GLU A 895 -0.99 -24.75 -12.57
C GLU A 895 0.08 -25.45 -13.43
N VAL A 896 -0.22 -26.67 -13.90
CA VAL A 896 0.70 -27.49 -14.69
C VAL A 896 0.65 -27.08 -16.16
N ILE A 897 1.82 -26.84 -16.74
CA ILE A 897 2.05 -26.74 -18.18
C ILE A 897 2.17 -28.16 -18.74
N HIS A 898 1.12 -28.67 -19.35
CA HIS A 898 1.05 -30.04 -19.84
C HIS A 898 1.83 -30.26 -21.15
N ALA A 899 2.41 -31.44 -21.28
CA ALA A 899 3.20 -31.81 -22.45
C ALA A 899 2.41 -32.41 -23.62
N GLY A 900 1.13 -32.76 -23.45
CA GLY A 900 0.28 -33.32 -24.52
C GLY A 900 0.38 -34.84 -24.70
N LEU A 901 0.42 -35.63 -23.60
CA LEU A 901 0.76 -37.06 -23.63
C LEU A 901 -0.40 -38.06 -23.51
N TYR A 902 -1.61 -37.61 -23.14
CA TYR A 902 -2.66 -38.51 -22.64
C TYR A 902 -3.89 -38.62 -23.53
N TYR A 903 -4.06 -37.74 -24.51
CA TYR A 903 -5.26 -37.71 -25.34
C TYR A 903 -4.99 -38.33 -26.71
N GLY A 904 -6.06 -38.66 -27.43
CA GLY A 904 -5.96 -39.26 -28.76
C GLY A 904 -5.10 -38.40 -29.70
N ALA A 905 -4.41 -39.06 -30.63
CA ALA A 905 -3.44 -38.43 -31.50
C ALA A 905 -4.06 -37.32 -32.38
N ASP A 906 -5.27 -37.58 -32.87
CA ASP A 906 -6.05 -36.65 -33.69
C ASP A 906 -6.94 -35.71 -32.87
N SER A 907 -6.87 -35.77 -31.55
CA SER A 907 -7.73 -34.94 -30.68
C SER A 907 -7.29 -33.47 -30.70
N LEU A 908 -8.27 -32.58 -30.68
CA LEU A 908 -8.06 -31.14 -30.56
C LEU A 908 -7.34 -30.81 -29.24
N LYS A 909 -7.64 -31.54 -28.15
CA LYS A 909 -6.90 -31.46 -26.89
C LYS A 909 -5.39 -31.68 -27.08
N THR A 910 -4.97 -32.72 -27.80
CA THR A 910 -3.54 -32.97 -28.05
C THR A 910 -2.90 -31.83 -28.85
N GLN A 911 -3.54 -31.44 -29.97
CA GLN A 911 -3.01 -30.41 -30.86
C GLN A 911 -2.84 -29.06 -30.14
N LEU A 912 -3.89 -28.59 -29.47
CA LEU A 912 -3.87 -27.31 -28.76
C LEU A 912 -2.99 -27.34 -27.51
N CYS A 913 -2.83 -28.48 -26.84
CA CYS A 913 -1.92 -28.60 -25.69
C CYS A 913 -0.46 -28.40 -26.12
N ILE A 914 -0.04 -28.99 -27.23
CA ILE A 914 1.36 -28.91 -27.69
C ILE A 914 1.68 -27.50 -28.17
N ARG A 915 0.82 -26.92 -29.02
CA ARG A 915 0.96 -25.54 -29.47
C ARG A 915 0.87 -24.56 -28.30
N GLY A 916 -0.08 -24.77 -27.41
CA GLY A 916 -0.32 -23.94 -26.24
C GLY A 916 0.88 -23.93 -25.28
N ARG A 917 1.51 -25.09 -25.03
CA ARG A 917 2.74 -25.17 -24.23
C ARG A 917 3.87 -24.29 -24.76
N GLN A 918 4.11 -24.33 -26.07
CA GLN A 918 5.16 -23.53 -26.70
C GLN A 918 4.87 -22.04 -26.55
N LEU A 919 3.65 -21.64 -26.87
CA LEU A 919 3.18 -20.26 -26.75
C LEU A 919 3.25 -19.79 -25.29
N LEU A 920 2.88 -20.64 -24.34
CA LEU A 920 2.84 -20.29 -22.93
C LEU A 920 4.24 -20.07 -22.38
N TYR A 921 5.22 -20.94 -22.66
CA TYR A 921 6.60 -20.68 -22.25
C TYR A 921 7.14 -19.38 -22.87
N ALA A 922 6.94 -19.19 -24.19
CA ALA A 922 7.40 -17.97 -24.85
C ALA A 922 6.74 -16.71 -24.29
N PHE A 923 5.44 -16.78 -23.96
CA PHE A 923 4.69 -15.70 -23.34
C PHE A 923 5.23 -15.39 -21.94
N CYS A 924 5.45 -16.42 -21.13
CA CYS A 924 5.99 -16.24 -19.79
C CYS A 924 7.41 -15.65 -19.80
N ASP A 925 8.27 -16.11 -20.71
CA ASP A 925 9.61 -15.53 -20.93
C ASP A 925 9.53 -14.07 -21.39
N GLN A 926 8.61 -13.74 -22.29
CA GLN A 926 8.44 -12.41 -22.86
C GLN A 926 7.93 -11.38 -21.84
N TYR A 927 6.93 -11.74 -21.04
CA TYR A 927 6.23 -10.81 -20.15
C TYR A 927 6.56 -11.00 -18.66
N GLY A 928 7.56 -11.83 -18.35
CA GLY A 928 8.01 -12.03 -16.97
C GLY A 928 7.00 -12.76 -16.07
N VAL A 929 6.11 -13.59 -16.64
CA VAL A 929 5.20 -14.42 -15.83
C VAL A 929 6.00 -15.56 -15.20
N ALA A 930 5.95 -15.68 -13.88
CA ALA A 930 6.71 -16.67 -13.14
C ALA A 930 6.33 -18.10 -13.57
N HIS A 931 7.33 -18.91 -13.90
CA HIS A 931 7.13 -20.28 -14.36
C HIS A 931 8.40 -21.12 -14.15
N ARG A 932 8.27 -22.45 -14.16
CA ARG A 932 9.40 -23.38 -14.03
C ARG A 932 9.20 -24.65 -14.83
N ARG A 933 10.22 -25.04 -15.60
CA ARG A 933 10.29 -26.34 -16.31
C ARG A 933 10.76 -27.44 -15.36
N THR A 934 9.88 -27.88 -14.45
CA THR A 934 10.17 -28.91 -13.44
C THR A 934 10.33 -30.31 -14.02
N GLY A 935 9.88 -30.54 -15.26
CA GLY A 935 9.67 -31.87 -15.79
C GLY A 935 8.54 -32.61 -15.06
N LYS A 936 8.27 -33.83 -15.49
CA LYS A 936 7.32 -34.74 -14.87
C LYS A 936 7.76 -36.19 -15.00
N TRP A 937 7.75 -36.93 -13.92
CA TRP A 937 7.93 -38.38 -13.90
C TRP A 937 6.58 -39.06 -13.90
N ILE A 938 6.40 -39.99 -14.82
CA ILE A 938 5.29 -40.95 -14.80
C ILE A 938 5.86 -42.29 -14.32
N VAL A 939 5.43 -42.73 -13.14
CA VAL A 939 6.02 -43.87 -12.42
C VAL A 939 5.15 -45.11 -12.54
N ALA A 940 5.79 -46.24 -12.83
CA ALA A 940 5.15 -47.55 -12.89
C ALA A 940 5.63 -48.42 -11.71
N GLN A 941 4.66 -49.02 -11.02
CA GLN A 941 4.86 -49.97 -9.93
C GLN A 941 4.68 -51.43 -10.37
N THR A 942 3.93 -51.66 -11.46
CA THR A 942 3.62 -53.01 -11.95
C THR A 942 4.03 -53.20 -13.42
N PRO A 943 4.18 -54.44 -13.90
CA PRO A 943 4.45 -54.69 -15.32
C PRO A 943 3.35 -54.14 -16.27
N GLY A 944 2.09 -54.17 -15.85
CA GLY A 944 0.98 -53.60 -16.63
C GLY A 944 1.05 -52.07 -16.73
N GLN A 945 1.45 -51.40 -15.65
CA GLN A 945 1.72 -49.97 -15.66
C GLN A 945 2.93 -49.64 -16.54
N ARG A 946 3.98 -50.47 -16.54
CA ARG A 946 5.13 -50.33 -17.43
C ARG A 946 4.74 -50.41 -18.91
N ALA A 947 3.91 -51.38 -19.29
CA ALA A 947 3.39 -51.48 -20.65
C ALA A 947 2.56 -50.25 -21.07
N SER A 948 1.87 -49.62 -20.11
CA SER A 948 1.15 -48.36 -20.38
C SER A 948 2.11 -47.19 -20.60
N LEU A 949 3.22 -47.11 -19.85
CA LEU A 949 4.29 -46.14 -20.12
C LEU A 949 4.94 -46.35 -21.50
N GLU A 950 5.14 -47.60 -21.91
CA GLU A 950 5.69 -47.93 -23.24
C GLU A 950 4.78 -47.44 -24.37
N ARG A 951 3.45 -47.53 -24.19
CA ARG A 951 2.48 -46.94 -25.13
C ARG A 951 2.55 -45.41 -25.16
N ILE A 952 2.69 -44.75 -24.00
CA ILE A 952 2.85 -43.29 -23.93
C ILE A 952 4.17 -42.87 -24.60
N TYR A 953 5.25 -43.61 -24.37
CA TYR A 953 6.54 -43.37 -25.01
C TYR A 953 6.43 -43.52 -26.52
N ALA A 954 5.86 -44.63 -27.02
CA ALA A 954 5.65 -44.84 -28.45
C ALA A 954 4.77 -43.75 -29.07
N PHE A 955 3.69 -43.34 -28.39
CA PHE A 955 2.83 -42.22 -28.82
C PHE A 955 3.62 -40.91 -28.94
N GLY A 956 4.40 -40.55 -27.92
CA GLY A 956 5.21 -39.34 -27.93
C GLY A 956 6.29 -39.33 -29.02
N GLN A 957 6.85 -40.51 -29.33
CA GLN A 957 7.86 -40.67 -30.39
C GLN A 957 7.26 -40.65 -31.81
N ALA A 958 6.05 -41.18 -32.00
CA ALA A 958 5.47 -41.39 -33.33
C ALA A 958 4.79 -40.16 -33.95
N TYR A 959 4.31 -39.20 -33.16
CA TYR A 959 3.32 -38.22 -33.64
C TYR A 959 3.85 -36.82 -33.98
N HIS A 960 5.16 -36.54 -33.87
CA HIS A 960 5.65 -35.16 -33.87
C HIS A 960 7.02 -34.94 -34.51
N ASP A 961 7.14 -35.26 -35.81
CA ASP A 961 8.35 -34.99 -36.63
C ASP A 961 8.69 -33.49 -36.84
N ARG A 962 8.05 -32.56 -36.11
CA ARG A 962 8.47 -31.14 -36.07
C ARG A 962 8.45 -30.46 -34.70
N ASP A 963 7.96 -31.10 -33.63
CA ASP A 963 7.83 -30.49 -32.29
C ASP A 963 7.68 -31.56 -31.17
N ALA A 964 8.48 -32.63 -31.25
CA ALA A 964 8.38 -33.79 -30.37
C ALA A 964 8.30 -33.43 -28.88
N VAL A 965 7.41 -34.12 -28.16
CA VAL A 965 7.37 -34.03 -26.70
C VAL A 965 8.61 -34.75 -26.17
N PRO A 966 9.60 -34.06 -25.58
CA PRO A 966 10.83 -34.70 -25.18
C PRO A 966 10.58 -35.66 -24.02
N LEU A 967 10.57 -36.95 -24.34
CA LEU A 967 10.39 -38.07 -23.42
C LEU A 967 11.69 -38.86 -23.30
N ARG A 968 12.01 -39.33 -22.10
CA ARG A 968 13.10 -40.28 -21.90
C ARG A 968 12.82 -41.25 -20.76
N TRP A 969 13.40 -42.43 -20.85
CA TRP A 969 13.45 -43.36 -19.74
C TRP A 969 14.50 -42.91 -18.71
N VAL A 970 14.13 -42.90 -17.43
CA VAL A 970 15.07 -42.65 -16.33
C VAL A 970 15.49 -43.98 -15.74
N GLY A 971 16.78 -44.26 -15.71
CA GLY A 971 17.33 -45.49 -15.16
C GLY A 971 17.21 -45.53 -13.63
N ALA A 972 17.12 -46.73 -13.04
CA ALA A 972 16.90 -46.88 -11.59
C ALA A 972 17.94 -46.17 -10.71
N ALA A 973 19.21 -46.16 -11.13
CA ALA A 973 20.27 -45.44 -10.42
C ALA A 973 20.07 -43.92 -10.46
N GLU A 974 19.69 -43.37 -11.62
CA GLU A 974 19.38 -41.95 -11.76
C GLU A 974 18.12 -41.58 -10.98
N ALA A 975 17.09 -42.43 -11.02
CA ALA A 975 15.84 -42.21 -10.30
C ALA A 975 16.09 -42.11 -8.79
N LYS A 976 16.86 -43.04 -8.22
CA LYS A 976 17.23 -43.05 -6.80
C LYS A 976 18.11 -41.86 -6.40
N ALA A 977 18.96 -41.37 -7.30
CA ALA A 977 19.82 -40.22 -7.03
C ALA A 977 19.05 -38.89 -7.05
N ARG A 978 18.15 -38.71 -8.03
CA ARG A 978 17.41 -37.45 -8.22
C ARG A 978 16.24 -37.31 -7.25
N GLU A 979 15.48 -38.37 -7.04
CA GLU A 979 14.25 -38.34 -6.23
C GLU A 979 14.20 -39.57 -5.30
N PRO A 980 15.07 -39.66 -4.28
CA PRO A 980 15.21 -40.84 -3.43
C PRO A 980 13.93 -41.24 -2.67
N ALA A 981 13.00 -40.30 -2.48
CA ALA A 981 11.72 -40.55 -1.83
C ALA A 981 10.69 -41.20 -2.76
N VAL A 982 10.86 -41.07 -4.09
CA VAL A 982 9.89 -41.54 -5.08
C VAL A 982 10.11 -43.03 -5.36
N ARG A 983 9.06 -43.83 -5.17
CA ARG A 983 9.04 -45.25 -5.52
C ARG A 983 8.58 -45.44 -6.96
N ALA A 984 9.30 -46.25 -7.73
CA ALA A 984 8.94 -46.66 -9.08
C ALA A 984 9.55 -48.04 -9.38
N GLU A 985 8.81 -49.11 -9.06
CA GLU A 985 9.34 -50.48 -9.11
C GLU A 985 9.70 -50.98 -10.52
N THR A 986 8.93 -50.60 -11.54
CA THR A 986 9.07 -51.18 -12.90
C THR A 986 9.46 -50.17 -13.97
N GLY A 987 9.42 -48.87 -13.66
CA GLY A 987 9.98 -47.87 -14.58
C GLY A 987 9.56 -46.43 -14.28
N VAL A 988 10.36 -45.50 -14.82
CA VAL A 988 10.12 -44.06 -14.78
C VAL A 988 10.23 -43.51 -16.19
N LEU A 989 9.16 -42.88 -16.68
CA LEU A 989 9.14 -42.13 -17.92
C LEU A 989 9.12 -40.63 -17.61
N GLU A 990 10.15 -39.90 -18.02
CA GLU A 990 10.25 -38.46 -17.79
C GLU A 990 9.79 -37.66 -19.00
N SER A 991 8.92 -36.67 -18.75
CA SER A 991 8.51 -35.64 -19.69
C SER A 991 9.22 -34.32 -19.37
N LEU A 992 10.21 -33.97 -20.19
CA LEU A 992 11.11 -32.83 -19.96
C LEU A 992 10.43 -31.47 -20.22
N ALA A 993 9.39 -31.45 -21.06
CA ALA A 993 8.69 -30.21 -21.42
C ALA A 993 7.53 -29.85 -20.48
N THR A 994 7.23 -30.69 -19.48
CA THR A 994 6.23 -30.38 -18.46
C THR A 994 6.79 -29.34 -17.48
N GLY A 995 5.96 -28.42 -17.01
CA GLY A 995 6.33 -27.41 -16.03
C GLY A 995 5.16 -26.90 -15.21
N ILE A 996 5.37 -25.79 -14.53
CA ILE A 996 4.39 -25.09 -13.69
C ILE A 996 4.43 -23.58 -13.97
N VAL A 997 3.33 -22.87 -13.75
CA VAL A 997 3.17 -21.43 -14.05
C VAL A 997 2.33 -20.73 -12.99
N ASP A 998 2.61 -19.46 -12.70
CA ASP A 998 1.72 -18.59 -11.94
C ASP A 998 0.46 -18.30 -12.77
N SER A 999 -0.63 -19.00 -12.48
CA SER A 999 -1.87 -18.86 -13.25
C SER A 999 -2.53 -17.50 -13.03
N HIS A 1000 -2.37 -16.89 -11.86
CA HIS A 1000 -2.89 -15.56 -11.55
C HIS A 1000 -2.10 -14.49 -12.29
N GLY A 1001 -0.77 -14.54 -12.22
CA GLY A 1001 0.12 -13.68 -12.98
C GLY A 1001 -0.17 -13.74 -14.48
N LEU A 1002 -0.34 -14.95 -15.03
CA LEU A 1002 -0.72 -15.15 -16.44
C LEU A 1002 -2.03 -14.43 -16.79
N MET A 1003 -3.09 -14.58 -15.99
CA MET A 1003 -4.38 -13.94 -16.25
C MET A 1003 -4.31 -12.42 -16.17
N GLN A 1004 -3.56 -11.87 -15.20
CA GLN A 1004 -3.36 -10.43 -15.07
C GLN A 1004 -2.61 -9.85 -16.27
N THR A 1005 -1.53 -10.51 -16.72
CA THR A 1005 -0.81 -10.09 -17.92
C THR A 1005 -1.70 -10.15 -19.16
N LEU A 1006 -2.52 -11.20 -19.32
CA LEU A 1006 -3.45 -11.30 -20.44
C LEU A 1006 -4.51 -10.18 -20.42
N LEU A 1007 -5.04 -9.84 -19.25
CA LEU A 1007 -5.98 -8.72 -19.09
C LEU A 1007 -5.32 -7.39 -19.47
N GLY A 1008 -4.13 -7.11 -18.93
CA GLY A 1008 -3.40 -5.87 -19.24
C GLY A 1008 -3.09 -5.73 -20.73
N LEU A 1009 -2.68 -6.81 -21.40
CA LEU A 1009 -2.46 -6.79 -22.85
C LEU A 1009 -3.75 -6.62 -23.66
N PHE A 1010 -4.86 -7.21 -23.21
CA PHE A 1010 -6.16 -7.02 -23.83
C PHE A 1010 -6.61 -5.55 -23.77
N GLU A 1011 -6.49 -4.93 -22.59
CA GLU A 1011 -6.83 -3.51 -22.40
C GLU A 1011 -5.87 -2.58 -23.15
N GLN A 1012 -4.57 -2.91 -23.17
CA GLN A 1012 -3.56 -2.18 -23.95
C GLN A 1012 -3.86 -2.20 -25.45
N ALA A 1013 -4.40 -3.30 -25.98
CA ALA A 1013 -4.86 -3.41 -27.36
C ALA A 1013 -6.19 -2.67 -27.62
N GLY A 1014 -6.72 -1.97 -26.63
CA GLY A 1014 -7.98 -1.22 -26.71
C GLY A 1014 -9.22 -2.05 -26.38
N GLY A 1015 -9.06 -3.25 -25.82
CA GLY A 1015 -10.17 -4.06 -25.31
C GLY A 1015 -10.86 -3.44 -24.10
N VAL A 1016 -12.14 -3.74 -23.89
CA VAL A 1016 -12.89 -3.28 -22.69
C VAL A 1016 -13.36 -4.48 -21.87
N LEU A 1017 -13.02 -4.50 -20.59
CA LEU A 1017 -13.58 -5.43 -19.60
C LEU A 1017 -14.86 -4.85 -18.99
N ALA A 1018 -15.92 -5.66 -18.91
CA ALA A 1018 -17.13 -5.37 -18.15
C ALA A 1018 -17.29 -6.42 -17.04
N PRO A 1019 -16.76 -6.15 -15.82
CA PRO A 1019 -16.94 -7.05 -14.69
C PRO A 1019 -18.38 -6.96 -14.15
N GLY A 1020 -18.78 -7.96 -13.36
CA GLY A 1020 -20.12 -8.03 -12.75
C GLY A 1020 -21.27 -8.12 -13.75
N SER A 1021 -21.01 -8.57 -14.97
CA SER A 1021 -21.90 -8.52 -16.13
C SER A 1021 -22.38 -9.91 -16.52
N SER A 1022 -23.48 -10.37 -15.93
CA SER A 1022 -24.06 -11.69 -16.21
C SER A 1022 -24.95 -11.67 -17.45
N VAL A 1023 -24.59 -12.43 -18.49
CA VAL A 1023 -25.46 -12.61 -19.67
C VAL A 1023 -26.63 -13.53 -19.30
N VAL A 1024 -27.87 -13.06 -19.47
CA VAL A 1024 -29.08 -13.80 -19.10
C VAL A 1024 -29.92 -14.24 -20.30
N LYS A 1025 -29.74 -13.60 -21.46
CA LYS A 1025 -30.47 -13.92 -22.70
C LYS A 1025 -29.70 -13.46 -23.93
N ILE A 1026 -29.74 -14.27 -24.99
CA ILE A 1026 -29.14 -13.93 -26.30
C ILE A 1026 -30.18 -14.17 -27.39
N THR A 1027 -30.37 -13.20 -28.29
CA THR A 1027 -31.29 -13.32 -29.43
C THR A 1027 -30.65 -12.82 -30.73
N PRO A 1028 -30.86 -13.50 -31.87
CA PRO A 1028 -30.38 -13.00 -33.16
C PRO A 1028 -31.14 -11.73 -33.57
N LEU A 1029 -30.44 -10.76 -34.15
CA LEU A 1029 -31.03 -9.55 -34.72
C LEU A 1029 -31.51 -9.81 -36.16
N PRO A 1030 -32.58 -9.13 -36.61
CA PRO A 1030 -33.01 -9.22 -38.01
C PRO A 1030 -31.96 -8.62 -38.95
N PRO A 1031 -31.70 -9.23 -40.13
CA PRO A 1031 -30.70 -8.71 -41.06
C PRO A 1031 -31.08 -7.34 -41.62
N LEU A 1032 -30.07 -6.48 -41.83
CA LEU A 1032 -30.22 -5.15 -42.42
C LEU A 1032 -30.45 -5.27 -43.93
N GLY A 1033 -31.72 -5.36 -44.37
CA GLY A 1033 -32.12 -5.33 -45.78
C GLY A 1033 -33.21 -6.34 -46.18
N SER A 1034 -33.87 -6.12 -47.32
CA SER A 1034 -35.01 -6.92 -47.79
C SER A 1034 -34.67 -8.09 -48.73
N ALA A 1035 -33.43 -8.56 -48.78
CA ALA A 1035 -33.08 -9.69 -49.66
C ALA A 1035 -33.43 -11.06 -49.04
N SER A 1036 -34.04 -11.92 -49.86
CA SER A 1036 -34.84 -13.10 -49.53
C SER A 1036 -34.13 -14.45 -49.76
N ALA A 1037 -32.82 -14.55 -49.53
CA ALA A 1037 -32.09 -15.83 -49.61
C ALA A 1037 -31.76 -16.34 -48.20
N SER A 1038 -31.85 -17.66 -47.99
CA SER A 1038 -31.77 -18.41 -46.72
C SER A 1038 -31.08 -17.67 -45.56
N ARG A 1039 -31.89 -17.06 -44.67
CA ARG A 1039 -31.41 -16.29 -43.53
C ARG A 1039 -31.10 -17.21 -42.36
N GLN A 1040 -29.84 -17.23 -41.93
CA GLN A 1040 -29.43 -17.94 -40.73
C GLN A 1040 -29.53 -16.99 -39.52
N PRO A 1041 -29.92 -17.48 -38.33
CA PRO A 1041 -29.80 -16.71 -37.11
C PRO A 1041 -28.38 -16.15 -36.93
N GLY A 1042 -28.28 -14.85 -36.67
CA GLY A 1042 -27.00 -14.13 -36.56
C GLY A 1042 -26.62 -13.30 -37.80
N ASP A 1043 -27.34 -13.40 -38.93
CA ASP A 1043 -27.07 -12.59 -40.14
C ASP A 1043 -27.18 -11.06 -39.91
N GLY A 1044 -28.00 -10.62 -38.94
CA GLY A 1044 -28.08 -9.23 -38.51
C GLY A 1044 -27.24 -8.90 -37.27
N GLY A 1045 -26.42 -9.85 -36.80
CA GLY A 1045 -25.76 -9.81 -35.50
C GLY A 1045 -26.63 -10.38 -34.36
N TRP A 1046 -26.23 -10.06 -33.14
CA TRP A 1046 -26.73 -10.62 -31.90
C TRP A 1046 -27.07 -9.51 -30.91
N GLN A 1047 -28.07 -9.78 -30.08
CA GLN A 1047 -28.46 -8.95 -28.96
C GLN A 1047 -28.29 -9.75 -27.67
N LEU A 1048 -27.49 -9.24 -26.74
CA LEU A 1048 -27.21 -9.84 -25.44
C LEU A 1048 -27.86 -8.98 -24.35
N HIS A 1049 -28.61 -9.62 -23.46
CA HIS A 1049 -29.15 -8.99 -22.26
C HIS A 1049 -28.24 -9.32 -21.09
N VAL A 1050 -27.77 -8.28 -20.42
CA VAL A 1050 -26.71 -8.32 -19.39
C VAL A 1050 -27.26 -7.72 -18.11
N LYS A 1051 -27.15 -8.49 -17.01
CA LYS A 1051 -27.60 -8.10 -15.68
C LYS A 1051 -26.40 -7.81 -14.79
N THR A 1052 -26.37 -6.64 -14.15
CA THR A 1052 -25.28 -6.26 -13.24
C THR A 1052 -25.45 -6.89 -11.86
N SER A 1053 -24.39 -7.46 -11.29
CA SER A 1053 -24.44 -8.23 -10.03
C SER A 1053 -24.38 -7.39 -8.74
N SER A 1054 -24.41 -6.06 -8.82
CA SER A 1054 -24.35 -5.15 -7.65
C SER A 1054 -25.59 -4.27 -7.49
N ALA A 1055 -26.65 -4.80 -6.87
CA ALA A 1055 -27.69 -4.09 -6.07
C ALA A 1055 -28.96 -4.94 -5.98
N THR A 1056 -29.77 -4.69 -4.96
CA THR A 1056 -31.10 -5.31 -4.74
C THR A 1056 -32.13 -5.04 -5.85
N ASP A 1057 -31.79 -4.21 -6.84
CA ASP A 1057 -32.49 -4.05 -8.13
C ASP A 1057 -31.45 -4.13 -9.26
N ALA A 1058 -31.12 -5.34 -9.69
CA ALA A 1058 -30.17 -5.56 -10.76
C ALA A 1058 -30.78 -5.16 -12.11
N GLU A 1059 -30.32 -4.04 -12.67
CA GLU A 1059 -30.75 -3.52 -13.98
C GLU A 1059 -30.28 -4.42 -15.13
N GLU A 1060 -31.19 -4.72 -16.05
CA GLU A 1060 -30.91 -5.45 -17.29
C GLU A 1060 -30.61 -4.43 -18.40
N THR A 1061 -29.41 -4.52 -18.96
CA THR A 1061 -28.94 -3.69 -20.08
C THR A 1061 -28.77 -4.54 -21.33
N VAL A 1062 -28.87 -3.92 -22.50
CA VAL A 1062 -28.80 -4.60 -23.80
C VAL A 1062 -27.56 -4.16 -24.56
N VAL A 1063 -26.74 -5.13 -24.96
CA VAL A 1063 -25.53 -4.95 -25.78
C VAL A 1063 -25.74 -5.67 -27.13
N THR A 1064 -25.18 -5.14 -28.22
CA THR A 1064 -25.29 -5.73 -29.56
C THR A 1064 -23.93 -6.05 -30.13
N ALA A 1065 -23.82 -7.22 -30.75
CA ALA A 1065 -22.59 -7.83 -31.25
C ALA A 1065 -22.75 -8.28 -32.70
N GLU A 1066 -21.73 -8.21 -33.54
CA GLU A 1066 -21.71 -8.95 -34.81
C GLU A 1066 -21.27 -10.39 -34.60
N THR A 1067 -20.27 -10.58 -33.73
CA THR A 1067 -19.75 -11.89 -33.36
C THR A 1067 -19.81 -12.09 -31.85
N ILE A 1068 -20.29 -13.25 -31.42
CA ILE A 1068 -20.24 -13.69 -30.02
C ILE A 1068 -19.31 -14.88 -29.88
N VAL A 1069 -18.44 -14.84 -28.86
CA VAL A 1069 -17.60 -15.97 -28.46
C VAL A 1069 -18.01 -16.43 -27.08
N ASN A 1070 -18.58 -17.63 -27.00
CA ASN A 1070 -18.91 -18.25 -25.73
C ASN A 1070 -17.68 -18.95 -25.14
N ALA A 1071 -17.05 -18.33 -24.14
CA ALA A 1071 -15.93 -18.87 -23.36
C ALA A 1071 -16.27 -18.97 -21.86
N ALA A 1072 -17.56 -19.13 -21.53
CA ALA A 1072 -18.11 -18.94 -20.18
C ALA A 1072 -17.78 -20.06 -19.17
N GLY A 1073 -16.83 -20.95 -19.47
CA GLY A 1073 -16.38 -22.02 -18.58
C GLY A 1073 -17.53 -22.91 -18.09
N LEU A 1074 -17.80 -22.88 -16.77
CA LEU A 1074 -18.88 -23.64 -16.13
C LEU A 1074 -20.28 -23.24 -16.64
N GLY A 1075 -20.44 -22.01 -17.15
CA GLY A 1075 -21.67 -21.48 -17.73
C GLY A 1075 -21.81 -21.69 -19.25
N ALA A 1076 -20.84 -22.32 -19.92
CA ALA A 1076 -20.83 -22.38 -21.38
C ALA A 1076 -22.04 -23.13 -21.97
N ALA A 1077 -22.51 -24.19 -21.33
CA ALA A 1077 -23.75 -24.87 -21.74
C ALA A 1077 -24.99 -23.99 -21.56
N ALA A 1078 -25.06 -23.20 -20.48
CA ALA A 1078 -26.17 -22.27 -20.27
C ALA A 1078 -26.22 -21.22 -21.38
N VAL A 1079 -25.08 -20.62 -21.74
CA VAL A 1079 -24.97 -19.66 -22.85
C VAL A 1079 -25.34 -20.31 -24.19
N HIS A 1080 -24.90 -21.54 -24.47
CA HIS A 1080 -25.30 -22.28 -25.66
C HIS A 1080 -26.82 -22.47 -25.72
N ASN A 1081 -27.43 -22.88 -24.61
CA ASN A 1081 -28.87 -23.10 -24.51
C ASN A 1081 -29.68 -21.79 -24.60
N MET A 1082 -29.15 -20.65 -24.18
CA MET A 1082 -29.81 -19.34 -24.39
C MET A 1082 -30.08 -19.07 -25.88
N ILE A 1083 -29.21 -19.56 -26.77
CA ILE A 1083 -29.32 -19.37 -28.22
C ILE A 1083 -30.19 -20.47 -28.86
N THR A 1084 -29.92 -21.74 -28.55
CA THR A 1084 -30.56 -22.89 -29.22
C THR A 1084 -31.95 -23.21 -28.68
N GLN A 1085 -32.21 -22.96 -27.39
CA GLN A 1085 -33.50 -23.25 -26.74
C GLN A 1085 -34.47 -22.06 -26.74
N ARG A 1086 -34.12 -20.94 -27.40
CA ARG A 1086 -34.94 -19.73 -27.43
C ARG A 1086 -36.36 -19.99 -27.95
N ASN A 1087 -37.31 -19.19 -27.47
CA ASN A 1087 -38.68 -19.23 -28.00
C ASN A 1087 -38.68 -18.81 -29.48
N GLY A 1088 -39.28 -19.63 -30.34
CA GLY A 1088 -39.35 -19.38 -31.80
C GLY A 1088 -38.20 -19.95 -32.64
N ALA A 1089 -37.27 -20.72 -32.08
CA ALA A 1089 -36.33 -21.51 -32.89
C ALA A 1089 -37.08 -22.66 -33.60
N ALA A 1090 -36.90 -22.79 -34.91
CA ALA A 1090 -37.64 -23.76 -35.75
C ALA A 1090 -37.28 -25.22 -35.43
N ASP A 1091 -36.02 -25.50 -35.12
CA ASP A 1091 -35.50 -26.81 -34.74
C ASP A 1091 -34.67 -26.66 -33.45
N LYS A 1092 -35.22 -27.09 -32.31
CA LYS A 1092 -34.50 -27.08 -31.04
C LYS A 1092 -33.75 -28.40 -30.86
N PRO A 1093 -32.40 -28.42 -30.88
CA PRO A 1093 -31.65 -29.62 -30.54
C PRO A 1093 -31.85 -29.98 -29.06
N GLU A 1094 -31.43 -31.17 -28.64
CA GLU A 1094 -31.35 -31.50 -27.21
C GLU A 1094 -30.51 -30.45 -26.45
N PRO A 1095 -30.94 -29.99 -25.25
CA PRO A 1095 -30.18 -29.03 -24.47
C PRO A 1095 -28.77 -29.54 -24.17
N MET A 1096 -27.78 -28.69 -24.42
CA MET A 1096 -26.40 -28.97 -24.06
C MET A 1096 -26.29 -29.05 -22.55
N THR A 1097 -25.74 -30.14 -22.02
CA THR A 1097 -25.55 -30.35 -20.59
C THR A 1097 -24.07 -30.55 -20.30
N LEU A 1098 -23.54 -29.80 -19.33
CA LEU A 1098 -22.22 -30.06 -18.76
C LEU A 1098 -22.38 -30.89 -17.49
N TYR A 1099 -21.44 -31.80 -17.29
CA TYR A 1099 -21.28 -32.56 -16.06
C TYR A 1099 -20.09 -31.99 -15.29
N TYR A 1100 -20.13 -32.05 -13.97
CA TYR A 1100 -19.14 -31.38 -13.13
C TYR A 1100 -18.31 -32.40 -12.35
N ALA A 1101 -16.99 -32.34 -12.55
CA ALA A 1101 -16.03 -33.14 -11.81
C ALA A 1101 -15.21 -32.21 -10.89
N LYS A 1102 -15.48 -32.30 -9.59
CA LYS A 1102 -14.73 -31.64 -8.53
C LYS A 1102 -13.40 -32.37 -8.32
N GLY A 1103 -12.33 -31.58 -8.26
CA GLY A 1103 -10.99 -32.06 -7.96
C GLY A 1103 -10.52 -31.48 -6.64
N ASN A 1104 -10.36 -32.33 -5.63
CA ASN A 1104 -9.88 -31.96 -4.30
C ASN A 1104 -8.35 -31.99 -4.26
N TYR A 1105 -7.75 -30.93 -3.72
CA TYR A 1105 -6.31 -30.82 -3.49
C TYR A 1105 -5.99 -30.85 -2.00
N PHE A 1106 -4.84 -31.44 -1.69
CA PHE A 1106 -4.32 -31.56 -0.33
C PHE A 1106 -2.89 -31.01 -0.28
N SER A 1107 -2.64 -30.07 0.63
CA SER A 1107 -1.32 -29.51 0.84
C SER A 1107 -0.55 -30.36 1.84
N TYR A 1108 0.78 -30.34 1.72
CA TYR A 1108 1.68 -31.05 2.62
C TYR A 1108 2.52 -30.05 3.42
N ALA A 1109 2.31 -30.01 4.74
CA ALA A 1109 2.88 -28.97 5.61
C ALA A 1109 4.36 -29.19 5.95
N HIS A 1110 4.87 -30.42 5.84
CA HIS A 1110 6.25 -30.73 6.22
C HIS A 1110 7.23 -30.43 5.08
N SER A 1111 8.46 -30.08 5.46
CA SER A 1111 9.54 -29.76 4.52
C SER A 1111 10.22 -30.99 3.89
N GLN A 1112 9.84 -32.20 4.32
CA GLN A 1112 10.35 -33.49 3.83
C GLN A 1112 9.18 -34.48 3.67
N PRO A 1113 9.14 -35.31 2.61
CA PRO A 1113 10.17 -35.45 1.58
C PRO A 1113 10.23 -34.24 0.64
N ARG A 1114 11.43 -33.89 0.16
CA ARG A 1114 11.58 -32.92 -0.94
C ARG A 1114 11.57 -33.64 -2.27
N VAL A 1115 10.81 -33.08 -3.22
CA VAL A 1115 10.75 -33.56 -4.60
C VAL A 1115 10.93 -32.36 -5.53
N SER A 1116 11.71 -32.49 -6.60
CA SER A 1116 12.03 -31.39 -7.52
C SER A 1116 11.25 -31.44 -8.83
N THR A 1117 10.63 -32.58 -9.13
CA THR A 1117 9.83 -32.83 -10.34
C THR A 1117 8.39 -33.22 -10.00
N LEU A 1118 7.46 -33.06 -10.95
CA LEU A 1118 6.09 -33.54 -10.77
C LEU A 1118 6.06 -35.08 -10.82
N VAL A 1119 5.26 -35.74 -9.99
CA VAL A 1119 5.21 -37.21 -9.93
C VAL A 1119 3.78 -37.70 -10.16
N TYR A 1120 3.59 -38.44 -11.25
CA TYR A 1120 2.30 -38.98 -11.67
C TYR A 1120 2.35 -40.51 -11.68
N PRO A 1121 1.32 -41.20 -11.15
CA PRO A 1121 1.20 -42.63 -11.37
C PRO A 1121 0.91 -42.94 -12.85
N ALA A 1122 1.31 -44.11 -13.32
CA ALA A 1122 0.93 -44.59 -14.64
C ALA A 1122 -0.61 -44.73 -14.74
N PRO A 1123 -1.23 -44.31 -15.87
CA PRO A 1123 -2.68 -44.35 -16.01
C PRO A 1123 -3.19 -45.80 -16.04
N GLU A 1124 -4.26 -46.08 -15.28
CA GLU A 1124 -4.95 -47.37 -15.28
C GLU A 1124 -6.19 -47.34 -16.19
N PRO A 1125 -6.49 -48.44 -16.93
CA PRO A 1125 -7.66 -48.49 -17.79
C PRO A 1125 -8.96 -48.26 -17.01
N GLY A 1126 -9.80 -47.31 -17.46
CA GLY A 1126 -11.14 -47.06 -16.90
C GLY A 1126 -11.25 -45.96 -15.85
N LEU A 1127 -10.14 -45.32 -15.42
CA LEU A 1127 -10.19 -44.16 -14.54
C LEU A 1127 -10.58 -42.88 -15.32
N ALA A 1128 -11.51 -42.09 -14.77
CA ALA A 1128 -11.95 -40.80 -15.35
C ALA A 1128 -10.89 -39.68 -15.28
N GLY A 1129 -9.69 -39.98 -14.77
CA GLY A 1129 -8.55 -39.08 -14.63
C GLY A 1129 -7.26 -39.87 -14.38
N LEU A 1130 -6.12 -39.15 -14.24
CA LEU A 1130 -4.78 -39.75 -14.08
C LEU A 1130 -4.48 -40.26 -12.65
N GLY A 1131 -5.46 -40.18 -11.73
CA GLY A 1131 -5.27 -40.44 -10.30
C GLY A 1131 -4.65 -39.27 -9.54
N THR A 1132 -4.64 -39.36 -8.21
CA THR A 1132 -3.99 -38.39 -7.32
C THR A 1132 -2.48 -38.40 -7.60
N HIS A 1133 -1.95 -37.24 -7.95
CA HIS A 1133 -0.54 -37.05 -8.32
C HIS A 1133 0.07 -35.91 -7.51
N LEU A 1134 1.40 -35.85 -7.50
CA LEU A 1134 2.17 -34.78 -6.86
C LEU A 1134 2.36 -33.62 -7.83
N THR A 1135 1.92 -32.45 -7.41
CA THR A 1135 2.26 -31.17 -8.04
C THR A 1135 3.11 -30.32 -7.11
N LEU A 1136 3.79 -29.33 -7.69
CA LEU A 1136 4.62 -28.37 -6.98
C LEU A 1136 4.09 -26.98 -7.27
N ASP A 1137 4.03 -26.12 -6.26
CA ASP A 1137 3.91 -24.68 -6.50
C ASP A 1137 5.28 -24.09 -6.89
N LEU A 1138 5.32 -22.81 -7.28
CA LEU A 1138 6.56 -22.14 -7.69
C LEU A 1138 7.59 -22.02 -6.54
N ALA A 1139 7.13 -22.10 -5.28
CA ALA A 1139 7.97 -22.16 -4.09
C ALA A 1139 8.50 -23.58 -3.81
N GLY A 1140 8.05 -24.59 -4.55
CA GLY A 1140 8.44 -26.00 -4.39
C GLY A 1140 7.67 -26.73 -3.29
N ARG A 1141 6.56 -26.17 -2.78
CA ARG A 1141 5.70 -26.89 -1.82
C ARG A 1141 4.91 -27.96 -2.54
N ILE A 1142 4.77 -29.09 -1.86
CA ILE A 1142 4.07 -30.26 -2.37
C ILE A 1142 2.57 -30.08 -2.19
N ARG A 1143 1.83 -30.30 -3.28
CA ARG A 1143 0.38 -30.50 -3.28
C ARG A 1143 0.07 -31.84 -3.93
N PHE A 1144 -1.01 -32.46 -3.47
CA PHE A 1144 -1.52 -33.70 -4.02
C PHE A 1144 -2.91 -33.50 -4.57
N GLY A 1145 -3.13 -34.03 -5.77
CA GLY A 1145 -4.42 -33.97 -6.43
C GLY A 1145 -4.32 -33.49 -7.88
N PRO A 1146 -5.46 -33.27 -8.51
CA PRO A 1146 -6.79 -33.52 -7.95
C PRO A 1146 -7.19 -34.99 -8.07
N ASP A 1147 -8.05 -35.42 -7.15
CA ASP A 1147 -8.89 -36.60 -7.34
C ASP A 1147 -10.04 -36.30 -8.33
N VAL A 1148 -11.01 -37.21 -8.42
CA VAL A 1148 -12.23 -37.02 -9.22
C VAL A 1148 -13.44 -37.36 -8.36
N GLU A 1149 -14.22 -36.34 -8.03
CA GLU A 1149 -15.51 -36.42 -7.36
C GLU A 1149 -16.59 -35.81 -8.27
N TRP A 1150 -17.59 -36.60 -8.66
CA TRP A 1150 -18.69 -36.10 -9.50
C TRP A 1150 -19.72 -35.39 -8.63
N VAL A 1151 -20.11 -34.19 -9.02
CA VAL A 1151 -21.10 -33.36 -8.31
C VAL A 1151 -22.14 -32.79 -9.28
N ASP A 1152 -23.32 -32.47 -8.76
CA ASP A 1152 -24.41 -31.90 -9.57
C ASP A 1152 -24.38 -30.36 -9.62
N ASP A 1153 -23.74 -29.72 -8.63
CA ASP A 1153 -23.68 -28.27 -8.51
C ASP A 1153 -22.25 -27.74 -8.77
N PRO A 1154 -22.02 -26.91 -9.81
CA PRO A 1154 -20.71 -26.34 -10.10
C PRO A 1154 -20.22 -25.35 -9.03
N THR A 1155 -21.09 -24.90 -8.12
CA THR A 1155 -20.74 -23.99 -7.02
C THR A 1155 -20.26 -24.71 -5.77
N ASP A 1156 -20.33 -26.05 -5.71
CA ASP A 1156 -19.73 -26.86 -4.64
C ASP A 1156 -18.20 -26.86 -4.77
N LEU A 1157 -17.55 -25.82 -4.24
CA LEU A 1157 -16.10 -25.64 -4.22
C LEU A 1157 -15.48 -25.95 -2.85
N ALA A 1158 -16.25 -26.52 -1.92
CA ALA A 1158 -15.74 -26.96 -0.62
C ALA A 1158 -14.92 -28.25 -0.79
N VAL A 1159 -13.73 -28.27 -0.21
CA VAL A 1159 -12.85 -29.46 -0.24
C VAL A 1159 -13.50 -30.58 0.56
N ASN A 1160 -13.70 -31.72 -0.08
CA ASN A 1160 -14.22 -32.90 0.59
C ASN A 1160 -13.10 -33.61 1.37
N ALA A 1161 -12.93 -33.23 2.64
CA ALA A 1161 -11.94 -33.85 3.53
C ALA A 1161 -12.12 -35.37 3.69
N GLN A 1162 -13.31 -35.92 3.39
CA GLN A 1162 -13.55 -37.37 3.44
C GLN A 1162 -12.81 -38.14 2.34
N GLN A 1163 -12.30 -37.45 1.30
CA GLN A 1163 -11.47 -38.06 0.26
C GLN A 1163 -10.01 -38.26 0.71
N LEU A 1164 -9.56 -37.60 1.79
CA LEU A 1164 -8.17 -37.62 2.24
C LEU A 1164 -7.64 -39.05 2.50
N PRO A 1165 -8.36 -39.98 3.17
CA PRO A 1165 -7.88 -41.35 3.35
C PRO A 1165 -7.57 -42.06 2.03
N ARG A 1166 -8.46 -41.92 1.03
CA ARG A 1166 -8.26 -42.49 -0.31
C ARG A 1166 -7.09 -41.84 -1.04
N ALA A 1167 -6.93 -40.53 -0.90
CA ALA A 1167 -5.77 -39.81 -1.44
C ALA A 1167 -4.46 -40.31 -0.80
N ILE A 1168 -4.42 -40.53 0.52
CA ILE A 1168 -3.25 -41.07 1.23
C ILE A 1168 -2.87 -42.45 0.69
N GLU A 1169 -3.85 -43.35 0.49
CA GLU A 1169 -3.59 -44.67 -0.10
C GLU A 1169 -2.95 -44.56 -1.49
N ALA A 1170 -3.49 -43.69 -2.35
CA ALA A 1170 -2.93 -43.45 -3.68
C ALA A 1170 -1.51 -42.84 -3.61
N ILE A 1171 -1.27 -41.85 -2.75
CA ILE A 1171 0.03 -41.19 -2.60
C ILE A 1171 1.11 -42.19 -2.15
N LYS A 1172 0.79 -43.05 -1.18
CA LYS A 1172 1.72 -44.06 -0.66
C LYS A 1172 2.18 -45.06 -1.72
N THR A 1173 1.49 -45.17 -2.86
CA THR A 1173 1.94 -46.03 -3.96
C THR A 1173 3.25 -45.54 -4.57
N TYR A 1174 3.47 -44.23 -4.69
CA TYR A 1174 4.66 -43.64 -5.30
C TYR A 1174 5.51 -42.80 -4.33
N LEU A 1175 5.01 -42.50 -3.13
CA LEU A 1175 5.74 -41.74 -2.10
C LEU A 1175 5.50 -42.38 -0.70
N PRO A 1176 6.04 -43.58 -0.45
CA PRO A 1176 5.70 -44.38 0.73
C PRO A 1176 6.11 -43.76 2.07
N GLY A 1177 7.11 -42.87 2.07
CA GLY A 1177 7.61 -42.18 3.27
C GLY A 1177 6.84 -40.91 3.66
N ILE A 1178 5.71 -40.62 3.00
CA ILE A 1178 4.88 -39.45 3.33
C ILE A 1178 4.30 -39.59 4.75
N ASP A 1179 4.30 -38.51 5.53
CA ASP A 1179 3.58 -38.46 6.81
C ASP A 1179 2.11 -38.09 6.56
N PRO A 1180 1.14 -38.99 6.82
CA PRO A 1180 -0.26 -38.67 6.64
C PRO A 1180 -0.77 -37.54 7.55
N ALA A 1181 -0.18 -37.33 8.73
CA ALA A 1181 -0.59 -36.28 9.66
C ALA A 1181 -0.25 -34.87 9.16
N ALA A 1182 0.66 -34.79 8.19
CA ALA A 1182 1.10 -33.55 7.56
C ALA A 1182 0.23 -33.11 6.38
N LEU A 1183 -0.71 -33.95 5.94
CA LEU A 1183 -1.61 -33.67 4.83
C LEU A 1183 -2.87 -32.98 5.34
N GLN A 1184 -3.24 -31.88 4.69
CA GLN A 1184 -4.46 -31.14 5.01
C GLN A 1184 -5.22 -30.74 3.75
N PRO A 1185 -6.56 -30.63 3.80
CA PRO A 1185 -7.35 -30.03 2.73
C PRO A 1185 -6.80 -28.65 2.33
N ASP A 1186 -6.69 -28.39 1.02
CA ASP A 1186 -6.20 -27.12 0.49
C ASP A 1186 -7.35 -26.37 -0.23
N TYR A 1187 -7.57 -26.66 -1.51
CA TYR A 1187 -8.68 -26.12 -2.30
C TYR A 1187 -9.31 -27.19 -3.18
N ALA A 1188 -10.50 -26.88 -3.72
CA ALA A 1188 -11.15 -27.69 -4.73
C ALA A 1188 -11.39 -26.85 -6.00
N GLY A 1189 -11.27 -27.51 -7.15
CA GLY A 1189 -11.50 -26.94 -8.47
C GLY A 1189 -12.57 -27.70 -9.23
N MET A 1190 -13.35 -27.00 -10.05
CA MET A 1190 -14.43 -27.58 -10.84
C MET A 1190 -14.07 -27.72 -12.31
N ARG A 1191 -14.25 -28.92 -12.88
CA ARG A 1191 -14.00 -29.21 -14.29
C ARG A 1191 -15.31 -29.39 -15.06
N PRO A 1192 -15.56 -28.60 -16.13
CA PRO A 1192 -16.71 -28.81 -17.01
C PRO A 1192 -16.44 -29.96 -17.99
N LYS A 1193 -17.21 -31.04 -17.87
CA LYS A 1193 -17.14 -32.25 -18.71
C LYS A 1193 -18.32 -32.31 -19.67
N LEU A 1194 -18.09 -32.77 -20.90
CA LEU A 1194 -19.16 -33.00 -21.90
C LEU A 1194 -19.86 -34.36 -21.78
N VAL A 1195 -19.26 -35.28 -21.03
CA VAL A 1195 -19.76 -36.65 -20.85
C VAL A 1195 -19.82 -36.96 -19.36
N SER A 1196 -20.77 -37.81 -18.97
CA SER A 1196 -21.01 -38.16 -17.57
C SER A 1196 -20.01 -39.20 -17.06
N ALA A 1197 -20.09 -39.49 -15.75
CA ALA A 1197 -19.29 -40.54 -15.12
C ALA A 1197 -19.40 -41.88 -15.87
N GLY A 1198 -18.25 -42.45 -16.26
CA GLY A 1198 -18.17 -43.76 -16.91
C GLY A 1198 -18.24 -43.75 -18.45
N GLN A 1199 -18.49 -42.61 -19.09
CA GLN A 1199 -18.58 -42.50 -20.56
C GLN A 1199 -17.25 -42.21 -21.27
N GLY A 1200 -16.12 -42.28 -20.56
CA GLY A 1200 -14.80 -41.97 -21.11
C GLY A 1200 -14.47 -40.47 -21.14
N ALA A 1201 -13.49 -40.08 -21.95
CA ALA A 1201 -13.04 -38.69 -22.08
C ALA A 1201 -13.50 -38.07 -23.40
N ALA A 1202 -14.23 -36.96 -23.33
CA ALA A 1202 -14.58 -36.17 -24.50
C ALA A 1202 -13.45 -35.20 -24.89
N ASP A 1203 -13.38 -34.87 -26.17
CA ASP A 1203 -12.47 -33.85 -26.71
C ASP A 1203 -13.01 -32.42 -26.47
N PHE A 1204 -12.18 -31.40 -26.68
CA PHE A 1204 -12.64 -30.01 -26.69
C PHE A 1204 -13.56 -29.73 -27.87
N VAL A 1205 -14.56 -28.87 -27.67
CA VAL A 1205 -15.34 -28.29 -28.77
C VAL A 1205 -14.95 -26.83 -28.88
N VAL A 1206 -14.30 -26.46 -29.98
CA VAL A 1206 -14.04 -25.07 -30.39
C VAL A 1206 -14.44 -24.96 -31.85
N ARG A 1207 -15.58 -24.33 -32.13
CA ARG A 1207 -16.13 -24.26 -33.50
C ARG A 1207 -17.04 -23.06 -33.71
N SER A 1208 -17.17 -22.65 -34.97
CA SER A 1208 -18.33 -21.87 -35.43
C SER A 1208 -19.54 -22.79 -35.52
N GLU A 1209 -20.65 -22.43 -34.87
CA GLU A 1209 -21.82 -23.32 -34.78
C GLU A 1209 -22.56 -23.41 -36.13
N PRO A 1210 -22.80 -24.62 -36.67
CA PRO A 1210 -23.48 -24.79 -37.95
C PRO A 1210 -24.90 -24.21 -37.93
N GLY A 1211 -25.26 -23.50 -38.99
CA GLY A 1211 -26.59 -22.88 -39.10
C GLY A 1211 -26.72 -21.54 -38.37
N TYR A 1212 -25.63 -21.04 -37.77
CA TYR A 1212 -25.58 -19.76 -37.08
C TYR A 1212 -24.41 -18.91 -37.61
N ARG A 1213 -24.64 -17.62 -37.84
CA ARG A 1213 -23.58 -16.69 -38.26
C ARG A 1213 -23.01 -15.91 -37.08
N GLY A 1214 -21.69 -15.72 -37.06
CA GLY A 1214 -21.02 -14.92 -36.03
C GLY A 1214 -21.12 -15.52 -34.63
N TRP A 1215 -21.21 -16.84 -34.49
CA TRP A 1215 -21.22 -17.50 -33.19
C TRP A 1215 -20.14 -18.57 -33.11
N VAL A 1216 -19.13 -18.31 -32.27
CA VAL A 1216 -18.07 -19.26 -31.93
C VAL A 1216 -18.33 -19.79 -30.52
N ASN A 1217 -18.29 -21.12 -30.38
CA ASN A 1217 -18.67 -21.80 -29.15
C ASN A 1217 -17.53 -22.66 -28.62
N LEU A 1218 -17.16 -22.45 -27.35
CA LEU A 1218 -16.15 -23.22 -26.63
C LEU A 1218 -16.85 -24.03 -25.53
N LEU A 1219 -16.89 -25.36 -25.66
CA LEU A 1219 -17.54 -26.24 -24.68
C LEU A 1219 -16.56 -27.30 -24.15
N GLY A 1220 -16.70 -27.61 -22.85
CA GLY A 1220 -15.92 -28.67 -22.22
C GLY A 1220 -14.42 -28.36 -22.08
N ILE A 1221 -14.03 -27.09 -22.02
CA ILE A 1221 -12.62 -26.68 -21.87
C ILE A 1221 -12.15 -26.88 -20.43
N GLU A 1222 -11.92 -28.14 -20.08
CA GLU A 1222 -11.25 -28.57 -18.86
C GLU A 1222 -9.72 -28.72 -19.07
N SER A 1223 -9.01 -29.47 -18.23
CA SER A 1223 -7.60 -29.81 -18.47
C SER A 1223 -7.39 -30.44 -19.87
N PRO A 1224 -6.41 -29.99 -20.67
CA PRO A 1224 -5.29 -29.07 -20.37
C PRO A 1224 -5.56 -27.60 -20.76
N GLY A 1225 -6.76 -27.08 -20.56
CA GLY A 1225 -7.25 -25.80 -21.06
C GLY A 1225 -6.41 -24.57 -20.69
N LEU A 1226 -5.79 -24.56 -19.51
CA LEU A 1226 -4.82 -23.52 -19.15
C LEU A 1226 -3.60 -23.53 -20.09
N THR A 1227 -3.00 -24.71 -20.31
CA THR A 1227 -1.88 -24.86 -21.24
C THR A 1227 -2.30 -24.51 -22.67
N SER A 1228 -3.52 -24.87 -23.06
CA SER A 1228 -4.07 -24.62 -24.41
C SER A 1228 -4.58 -23.20 -24.63
N SER A 1229 -4.70 -22.36 -23.60
CA SER A 1229 -5.40 -21.06 -23.65
C SER A 1229 -4.97 -20.14 -24.79
N LEU A 1230 -3.67 -19.91 -24.94
CA LEU A 1230 -3.11 -19.06 -26.02
C LEU A 1230 -3.34 -19.65 -27.42
N ALA A 1231 -3.26 -20.98 -27.56
CA ALA A 1231 -3.51 -21.65 -28.84
C ALA A 1231 -5.00 -21.62 -29.20
N ILE A 1232 -5.89 -21.72 -28.20
CA ILE A 1232 -7.34 -21.49 -28.39
C ILE A 1232 -7.58 -20.05 -28.85
N GLY A 1233 -6.91 -19.07 -28.24
CA GLY A 1233 -6.97 -17.67 -28.68
C GLY A 1233 -6.59 -17.49 -30.15
N GLU A 1234 -5.44 -18.05 -30.56
CA GLU A 1234 -4.99 -18.05 -31.97
C GLU A 1234 -6.00 -18.74 -32.91
N MET A 1235 -6.60 -19.86 -32.48
CA MET A 1235 -7.59 -20.59 -33.28
C MET A 1235 -8.89 -19.80 -33.46
N VAL A 1236 -9.41 -19.18 -32.38
CA VAL A 1236 -10.63 -18.37 -32.43
C VAL A 1236 -10.42 -17.11 -33.27
N GLU A 1237 -9.27 -16.43 -33.13
CA GLU A 1237 -8.92 -15.28 -33.98
C GLU A 1237 -9.01 -15.64 -35.47
N LYS A 1238 -8.43 -16.78 -35.87
CA LYS A 1238 -8.53 -17.27 -37.25
C LYS A 1238 -9.98 -17.54 -37.65
N MET A 1239 -10.80 -18.13 -36.79
CA MET A 1239 -12.22 -18.39 -37.11
C MET A 1239 -13.03 -17.11 -37.34
N VAL A 1240 -12.72 -16.05 -36.59
CA VAL A 1240 -13.44 -14.77 -36.66
C VAL A 1240 -12.97 -13.92 -37.86
N TYR A 1241 -11.66 -13.89 -38.15
CA TYR A 1241 -11.08 -12.99 -39.15
C TYR A 1241 -10.65 -13.64 -40.47
N SER A 1242 -10.56 -14.97 -40.56
CA SER A 1242 -10.10 -15.67 -41.78
C SER A 1242 -11.25 -16.19 -42.66
N ASN A 1243 -12.46 -15.63 -42.52
CA ASN A 1243 -13.64 -15.94 -43.36
C ASN A 1243 -13.99 -14.82 -44.33
#